data_AF-A0A0F7S4M3-F1
#
_entry.id   AF-A0A0F7S4M3-F1
#
_cell.length_a   1.000
_cell.length_b   1.000
_cell.length_c   1.000
_cell.angle_alpha   90.00
_cell.angle_beta   90.00
_cell.angle_gamma   90.00
#
_symmetry.space_group_name_H-M   'P 1'
#
loop_
_entity.id
_entity.type
_entity.pdbx_description
1 polymer ?
#
loop_
_entity_poly.entity_id
_entity_poly.type
_entity_poly.pdbx_seq_one_letter_code
_entity_poly.pdbx_strand_id
1 'polypeptide(L)'
;MPIQGPAGPIWRSLVRPSLYPRAWHSKWRHASTSRVTLGINKSTPRSRPSATARASAKAKADASSGSSSAPKPRRLPSPQPGRGVGNPFIDEAKKDMQIRKMPYVEADLQWLKEARFNVYTLNGKQTELQKEQKDLTTDLNRYFKAASKAAKGGKDEGKGKSSDAEAKSTESSTSVTEAESSKDAETAAEDSEERIKELRERLRKVKEELNKVQKQHEEIRVRSQSIRLSWPNRCHPDVPVGPEENAVVLSVKDPLGILPKEFDVMKEPWNESVMQAKHFADGPRPDPKREHLSIAASAGSAEVDMVSGLLSTGSSWPYMLGSISLLEHALSQYAMSIAVRKGFLSVSPPDVVRADLADRCGFRPRDEKAKQTYFIEGTKTNSAEQEASQSGADLCLAATAEIPLAGLLAARTLDSSRKSGKRASWHEDEFSLIQKSELPIKLAALGHAFRAEAGARGADTRGLYRVHQFSKIEMFVATDGSLEASNAMLEELRGIQEEVIGGLGLPYRVLDMPTEELGASAYRKYDIEVWMPGRGSWGEVSSASNCTAYQALRLGIRLKNASVPSKAEGDARHPTVHTLNATAAAIPRLIVAILENHGVEKGKLVLPDTLKPFWLAGERDPNVTWLYTGKLNDGSQSRLKRALVRVRSIARRNGTDAPTMVASFLILHELTAIVPLMLMFYVFGALGVGTAVLHWLLGDTEEMAKESQHDAKSVASRFRAWARIKEERFERYCRRKGYLGFEKQDAATIDGAMDLGNSNYLAGSFANMVAAYILVKALLPIRIGASVALAGPFSRTVLEPLKNLLRRRPRATRLATSS
;
A
#
# COMPACT_ATOMS: atom_id res chain seq x y z
N MET A 1 -18.58 27.26 66.54
CA MET A 1 -20.01 27.39 66.13
C MET A 1 -20.08 27.96 64.72
N PRO A 2 -21.18 27.75 63.98
CA PRO A 2 -21.16 27.66 62.50
C PRO A 2 -22.06 28.71 61.82
N ILE A 3 -22.31 28.54 60.51
CA ILE A 3 -23.65 28.40 59.86
C ILE A 3 -23.41 28.19 58.34
N GLN A 4 -23.48 26.95 57.83
CA GLN A 4 -24.60 26.30 57.09
C GLN A 4 -24.54 26.48 55.55
N GLY A 5 -24.92 25.41 54.81
CA GLY A 5 -24.84 25.31 53.34
C GLY A 5 -26.16 25.67 52.63
N PRO A 6 -26.67 24.90 51.62
CA PRO A 6 -26.32 23.53 51.22
C PRO A 6 -25.97 23.34 49.72
N ALA A 7 -25.55 22.12 49.38
CA ALA A 7 -25.41 21.64 48.00
C ALA A 7 -26.75 21.12 47.43
N GLY A 8 -26.86 21.07 46.10
CA GLY A 8 -27.98 20.43 45.39
C GLY A 8 -27.55 19.88 44.01
N PRO A 9 -27.73 18.58 43.73
CA PRO A 9 -27.39 17.99 42.44
C PRO A 9 -28.59 18.04 41.47
N ILE A 10 -28.38 18.51 40.23
CA ILE A 10 -29.40 18.43 39.17
C ILE A 10 -28.94 17.50 38.06
N TRP A 11 -29.38 16.25 38.16
CA TRP A 11 -29.40 15.33 37.02
C TRP A 11 -30.34 15.88 35.94
N ARG A 12 -29.89 15.94 34.68
CA ARG A 12 -30.78 16.16 33.53
C ARG A 12 -30.99 14.88 32.75
N SER A 13 -32.25 14.62 32.45
CA SER A 13 -32.80 13.39 31.91
C SER A 13 -32.54 13.23 30.40
N LEU A 14 -32.09 12.03 30.00
CA LEU A 14 -32.20 11.57 28.61
C LEU A 14 -33.61 11.02 28.38
N VAL A 15 -34.44 11.80 27.69
CA VAL A 15 -35.79 11.39 27.29
C VAL A 15 -35.70 10.40 26.12
N ARG A 16 -36.14 9.16 26.33
CA ARG A 16 -36.45 8.19 25.26
C ARG A 16 -37.90 8.36 24.81
N PRO A 17 -38.21 8.39 23.50
CA PRO A 17 -39.54 8.10 22.98
C PRO A 17 -39.74 6.59 22.76
N SER A 18 -40.95 6.09 23.02
CA SER A 18 -41.32 4.67 22.89
C SER A 18 -42.24 4.41 21.68
N LEU A 19 -41.72 3.64 20.72
CA LEU A 19 -42.37 2.53 19.98
C LEU A 19 -43.85 2.61 19.49
N TYR A 20 -43.99 2.55 18.14
CA TYR A 20 -44.92 1.72 17.32
C TYR A 20 -46.44 1.99 17.27
N PRO A 21 -47.20 1.43 16.27
CA PRO A 21 -46.81 0.80 14.98
C PRO A 21 -47.61 1.21 13.71
N ARG A 22 -47.10 0.86 12.52
CA ARG A 22 -47.91 0.24 11.43
C ARG A 22 -47.05 -0.68 10.57
N ALA A 23 -47.61 -1.81 10.14
CA ALA A 23 -46.87 -3.00 9.74
C ALA A 23 -46.79 -3.21 8.21
N TRP A 24 -45.67 -3.77 7.73
CA TRP A 24 -45.56 -4.57 6.50
C TRP A 24 -44.63 -5.76 6.75
N HIS A 25 -45.06 -6.98 6.41
CA HIS A 25 -44.34 -8.23 6.69
C HIS A 25 -43.32 -8.61 5.61
N SER A 26 -42.14 -9.09 6.00
CA SER A 26 -41.49 -10.23 5.34
C SER A 26 -40.62 -11.03 6.33
N LYS A 27 -40.42 -12.32 6.08
CA LYS A 27 -39.94 -13.31 7.07
C LYS A 27 -38.43 -13.49 7.03
N TRP A 28 -37.74 -13.31 8.16
CA TRP A 28 -36.44 -13.94 8.45
C TRP A 28 -36.44 -14.55 9.86
N ARG A 29 -35.92 -15.78 10.00
CA ARG A 29 -35.91 -16.54 11.25
C ARG A 29 -34.63 -16.23 12.04
N HIS A 30 -34.76 -15.83 13.30
CA HIS A 30 -33.63 -15.78 14.24
C HIS A 30 -33.54 -17.08 15.04
N ALA A 31 -32.32 -17.59 15.23
CA ALA A 31 -32.00 -18.65 16.18
C ALA A 31 -31.52 -18.06 17.51
N SER A 32 -31.79 -18.78 18.60
CA SER A 32 -31.70 -18.29 19.98
C SER A 32 -30.28 -18.18 20.54
N THR A 33 -30.03 -17.17 21.37
CA THR A 33 -28.82 -17.01 22.20
C THR A 33 -29.02 -17.63 23.59
N SER A 34 -28.31 -18.71 23.90
CA SER A 34 -28.30 -19.29 25.25
C SER A 34 -27.32 -18.57 26.18
N ARG A 35 -27.80 -18.19 27.37
CA ARG A 35 -26.95 -17.71 28.49
C ARG A 35 -26.06 -18.85 28.99
N VAL A 36 -24.80 -18.55 29.32
CA VAL A 36 -23.97 -19.39 30.19
C VAL A 36 -23.51 -18.55 31.37
N THR A 37 -23.87 -19.01 32.58
CA THR A 37 -23.49 -18.40 33.85
C THR A 37 -22.11 -18.87 34.30
N LEU A 38 -21.22 -17.92 34.64
CA LEU A 38 -19.90 -18.21 35.20
C LEU A 38 -20.02 -18.57 36.69
N GLY A 39 -19.77 -19.84 37.02
CA GLY A 39 -19.58 -20.31 38.39
C GLY A 39 -18.11 -20.17 38.82
N ILE A 40 -17.85 -19.31 39.80
CA ILE A 40 -16.53 -19.17 40.44
C ILE A 40 -16.36 -20.27 41.48
N ASN A 41 -15.20 -20.94 41.50
CA ASN A 41 -14.81 -21.73 42.68
C ASN A 41 -13.31 -21.62 42.96
N LYS A 42 -12.96 -21.41 44.24
CA LYS A 42 -11.59 -21.31 44.76
C LYS A 42 -11.30 -22.50 45.67
N SER A 43 -10.16 -23.18 45.52
CA SER A 43 -9.35 -23.65 46.67
C SER A 43 -8.05 -24.36 46.24
N THR A 44 -6.94 -23.81 46.75
CA THR A 44 -5.63 -24.37 47.16
C THR A 44 -5.20 -25.84 46.92
N PRO A 45 -3.87 -26.11 46.82
CA PRO A 45 -3.29 -27.42 46.49
C PRO A 45 -2.93 -28.29 47.71
N ARG A 46 -2.75 -29.61 47.48
CA ARG A 46 -2.08 -30.52 48.43
C ARG A 46 -1.32 -31.64 47.70
N SER A 47 -0.35 -32.27 48.36
CA SER A 47 0.84 -32.88 47.75
C SER A 47 1.03 -34.38 48.00
N ARG A 48 1.48 -35.13 46.96
CA ARG A 48 2.27 -36.40 46.99
C ARG A 48 1.63 -37.65 47.63
N PRO A 49 2.17 -38.88 47.42
CA PRO A 49 3.00 -39.41 46.31
C PRO A 49 2.56 -40.82 45.78
N SER A 50 3.21 -41.28 44.70
CA SER A 50 3.51 -42.68 44.30
C SER A 50 2.46 -43.81 44.42
N ALA A 51 2.24 -44.55 43.32
CA ALA A 51 2.76 -45.92 43.15
C ALA A 51 2.38 -46.56 41.79
N THR A 52 3.23 -47.49 41.35
CA THR A 52 3.16 -48.32 40.15
C THR A 52 2.00 -49.33 40.12
N ALA A 53 1.40 -49.57 38.95
CA ALA A 53 0.97 -50.91 38.53
C ALA A 53 0.82 -51.00 36.99
N ARG A 54 1.14 -52.17 36.43
CA ARG A 54 1.16 -52.46 34.98
C ARG A 54 0.25 -53.66 34.73
N ALA A 55 -0.90 -53.47 34.10
CA ALA A 55 -1.75 -54.58 33.66
C ALA A 55 -2.52 -54.21 32.39
N SER A 56 -2.47 -55.10 31.40
CA SER A 56 -3.22 -54.98 30.16
C SER A 56 -4.53 -55.76 30.26
N ALA A 57 -5.66 -55.12 29.93
CA ALA A 57 -6.94 -55.81 29.75
C ALA A 57 -7.68 -55.21 28.55
N LYS A 58 -8.08 -56.10 27.65
CA LYS A 58 -8.71 -55.79 26.36
C LYS A 58 -10.22 -55.56 26.60
N ALA A 59 -10.69 -54.33 26.49
CA ALA A 59 -12.13 -54.03 26.48
C ALA A 59 -12.46 -53.19 25.25
N LYS A 60 -13.11 -53.82 24.25
CA LYS A 60 -13.81 -53.07 23.20
C LYS A 60 -15.01 -52.39 23.83
N ALA A 61 -15.03 -51.07 23.79
CA ALA A 61 -16.24 -50.29 23.99
C ALA A 61 -16.33 -49.31 22.81
N ASP A 62 -17.31 -49.52 21.94
CA ASP A 62 -17.58 -48.64 20.80
C ASP A 62 -18.15 -47.32 21.32
N ALA A 63 -17.26 -46.38 21.62
CA ALA A 63 -17.59 -44.99 21.87
C ALA A 63 -17.06 -44.16 20.70
N SER A 64 -17.93 -43.82 19.76
CA SER A 64 -17.65 -42.92 18.64
C SER A 64 -17.53 -41.46 19.13
N SER A 65 -16.56 -41.19 20.01
CA SER A 65 -16.14 -39.83 20.32
C SER A 65 -15.29 -39.33 19.17
N GLY A 66 -15.88 -38.47 18.33
CA GLY A 66 -15.16 -37.77 17.27
C GLY A 66 -14.12 -36.83 17.86
N SER A 67 -12.92 -37.34 18.18
CA SER A 67 -11.79 -36.49 18.54
C SER A 67 -11.34 -35.80 17.25
N SER A 68 -11.79 -34.56 17.05
CA SER A 68 -11.20 -33.67 16.05
C SER A 68 -9.73 -33.48 16.43
N SER A 69 -8.85 -34.26 15.80
CA SER A 69 -7.42 -34.16 16.06
C SER A 69 -6.98 -32.73 15.75
N ALA A 70 -6.56 -32.00 16.79
CA ALA A 70 -6.18 -30.60 16.63
C ALA A 70 -5.06 -30.53 15.58
N PRO A 71 -5.19 -29.68 14.54
CA PRO A 71 -4.26 -29.70 13.41
C PRO A 71 -2.84 -29.45 13.91
N LYS A 72 -1.93 -30.39 13.63
CA LYS A 72 -0.55 -30.33 14.12
C LYS A 72 0.07 -28.98 13.74
N PRO A 73 0.69 -28.24 14.70
CA PRO A 73 1.22 -26.92 14.43
C PRO A 73 2.33 -27.00 13.38
N ARG A 74 2.19 -26.25 12.29
CA ARG A 74 3.19 -26.18 11.22
C ARG A 74 4.46 -25.52 11.77
N ARG A 75 5.55 -26.28 11.84
CA ARG A 75 6.86 -25.75 12.22
C ARG A 75 7.50 -25.03 11.04
N LEU A 76 8.14 -23.89 11.32
CA LEU A 76 8.96 -23.21 10.31
C LEU A 76 10.18 -24.08 10.00
N PRO A 77 10.55 -24.28 8.72
CA PRO A 77 11.80 -24.96 8.37
C PRO A 77 13.00 -24.06 8.70
N SER A 78 14.21 -24.61 8.63
CA SER A 78 15.45 -23.83 8.76
C SER A 78 15.50 -22.72 7.69
N PRO A 79 15.70 -21.44 8.07
CA PRO A 79 15.61 -20.32 7.15
C PRO A 79 16.74 -20.37 6.12
N GLN A 80 16.42 -20.16 4.84
CA GLN A 80 17.40 -20.17 3.75
C GLN A 80 17.86 -18.74 3.43
N PRO A 81 19.17 -18.49 3.23
CA PRO A 81 19.69 -17.13 3.01
C PRO A 81 19.35 -16.55 1.64
N GLY A 82 19.19 -17.39 0.62
CA GLY A 82 18.88 -17.00 -0.77
C GLY A 82 20.08 -16.71 -1.67
N ARG A 83 21.30 -16.91 -1.16
CA ARG A 83 22.54 -16.93 -1.95
C ARG A 83 23.37 -18.17 -1.63
N GLY A 84 24.08 -18.69 -2.62
CA GLY A 84 24.92 -19.88 -2.50
C GLY A 84 26.18 -19.70 -1.64
N VAL A 85 27.12 -20.64 -1.74
CA VAL A 85 28.44 -20.61 -1.07
C VAL A 85 29.61 -20.33 -2.03
N GLY A 86 29.34 -20.15 -3.32
CA GLY A 86 30.36 -19.82 -4.31
C GLY A 86 30.85 -18.37 -4.20
N ASN A 87 32.10 -18.12 -4.58
CA ASN A 87 32.73 -16.80 -4.52
C ASN A 87 31.90 -15.68 -5.17
N PRO A 88 31.28 -15.86 -6.36
CA PRO A 88 30.42 -14.83 -6.95
C PRO A 88 29.28 -14.39 -6.02
N PHE A 89 28.65 -15.31 -5.29
CA PHE A 89 27.60 -14.97 -4.33
C PHE A 89 28.12 -14.19 -3.11
N ILE A 90 29.35 -14.47 -2.67
CA ILE A 90 30.02 -13.76 -1.57
C ILE A 90 30.36 -12.34 -2.01
N ASP A 91 30.90 -12.20 -3.24
CA ASP A 91 31.31 -10.91 -3.79
C ASP A 91 30.09 -10.03 -4.18
N GLU A 92 29.02 -10.62 -4.71
CA GLU A 92 27.70 -9.98 -4.86
C GLU A 92 27.13 -9.50 -3.51
N ALA A 93 27.17 -10.35 -2.48
CA ALA A 93 26.65 -9.99 -1.15
C ALA A 93 27.47 -8.86 -0.53
N LYS A 94 28.80 -8.88 -0.69
CA LYS A 94 29.69 -7.80 -0.27
C LYS A 94 29.32 -6.49 -0.97
N LYS A 95 29.14 -6.50 -2.29
CA LYS A 95 28.71 -5.32 -3.06
C LYS A 95 27.37 -4.78 -2.56
N ASP A 96 26.37 -5.64 -2.39
CA ASP A 96 25.05 -5.23 -1.88
C ASP A 96 25.12 -4.67 -0.44
N MET A 97 25.96 -5.21 0.44
CA MET A 97 26.15 -4.65 1.79
C MET A 97 26.86 -3.28 1.74
N GLN A 98 27.85 -3.12 0.87
CA GLN A 98 28.60 -1.87 0.70
C GLN A 98 27.70 -0.72 0.19
N ILE A 99 26.91 -0.94 -0.88
CA ILE A 99 26.02 0.09 -1.44
C ILE A 99 24.84 0.43 -0.51
N ARG A 100 24.47 -0.46 0.41
CA ARG A 100 23.42 -0.25 1.42
C ARG A 100 23.94 0.27 2.77
N LYS A 101 25.26 0.55 2.90
CA LYS A 101 25.96 0.86 4.17
C LYS A 101 25.67 -0.12 5.30
N MET A 102 25.41 -1.39 4.98
CA MET A 102 25.15 -2.41 5.99
C MET A 102 26.46 -2.93 6.59
N PRO A 103 26.51 -3.17 7.92
CA PRO A 103 27.71 -3.69 8.57
C PRO A 103 28.02 -5.11 8.09
N TYR A 104 29.29 -5.37 7.80
CA TYR A 104 29.80 -6.69 7.46
C TYR A 104 31.22 -6.88 8.01
N VAL A 105 31.61 -8.14 8.27
CA VAL A 105 32.93 -8.49 8.80
C VAL A 105 33.76 -9.12 7.68
N GLU A 106 34.83 -8.46 7.26
CA GLU A 106 35.69 -8.93 6.16
C GLU A 106 36.29 -10.33 6.46
N ALA A 107 36.66 -10.59 7.71
CA ALA A 107 37.16 -11.89 8.16
C ALA A 107 36.14 -13.03 8.00
N ASP A 108 34.83 -12.77 8.12
CA ASP A 108 33.79 -13.78 7.88
C ASP A 108 33.58 -14.04 6.38
N LEU A 109 33.76 -13.02 5.52
CA LEU A 109 33.71 -13.20 4.06
C LEU A 109 34.92 -14.00 3.57
N GLN A 110 36.11 -13.74 4.12
CA GLN A 110 37.31 -14.51 3.85
C GLN A 110 37.18 -15.95 4.37
N TRP A 111 36.71 -16.13 5.61
CA TRP A 111 36.43 -17.45 6.17
C TRP A 111 35.43 -18.24 5.33
N LEU A 112 34.39 -17.61 4.76
CA LEU A 112 33.45 -18.29 3.84
C LEU A 112 34.14 -18.81 2.56
N LYS A 113 35.12 -18.07 2.01
CA LYS A 113 35.89 -18.51 0.83
C LYS A 113 36.78 -19.72 1.16
N GLU A 114 37.43 -19.70 2.32
CA GLU A 114 38.27 -20.81 2.83
C GLU A 114 37.43 -22.04 3.25
N ALA A 115 36.28 -21.82 3.88
CA ALA A 115 35.37 -22.87 4.33
C ALA A 115 34.92 -23.79 3.18
N ARG A 116 34.85 -23.28 1.94
CA ARG A 116 34.58 -24.08 0.75
C ARG A 116 35.67 -25.12 0.47
N PHE A 117 36.94 -24.75 0.62
CA PHE A 117 38.06 -25.68 0.48
C PHE A 117 38.05 -26.72 1.61
N ASN A 118 37.80 -26.27 2.85
CA ASN A 118 37.67 -27.17 4.00
C ASN A 118 36.55 -28.19 3.82
N VAL A 119 35.37 -27.77 3.33
CA VAL A 119 34.25 -28.68 3.02
C VAL A 119 34.61 -29.66 1.89
N TYR A 120 35.35 -29.23 0.87
CA TYR A 120 35.83 -30.13 -0.19
C TYR A 120 36.77 -31.21 0.37
N THR A 121 37.77 -30.81 1.18
CA THR A 121 38.69 -31.74 1.85
C THR A 121 37.97 -32.70 2.80
N LEU A 122 36.98 -32.21 3.57
CA LEU A 122 36.19 -33.03 4.46
C LEU A 122 35.26 -34.00 3.71
N ASN A 123 34.66 -33.59 2.58
CA ASN A 123 33.90 -34.50 1.71
C ASN A 123 34.77 -35.64 1.15
N GLY A 124 36.02 -35.35 0.77
CA GLY A 124 37.00 -36.36 0.35
C GLY A 124 37.23 -37.39 1.46
N LYS A 125 37.65 -36.91 2.64
CA LYS A 125 37.86 -37.75 3.84
C LYS A 125 36.61 -38.53 4.23
N GLN A 126 35.42 -37.93 4.15
CA GLN A 126 34.17 -38.61 4.43
C GLN A 126 33.92 -39.76 3.44
N THR A 127 34.19 -39.55 2.15
CA THR A 127 34.03 -40.57 1.11
C THR A 127 35.01 -41.72 1.31
N GLU A 128 36.27 -41.42 1.64
CA GLU A 128 37.31 -42.40 1.98
C GLU A 128 36.92 -43.24 3.21
N LEU A 129 36.55 -42.58 4.32
CA LEU A 129 36.13 -43.25 5.56
C LEU A 129 34.83 -44.07 5.38
N GLN A 130 33.88 -43.61 4.56
CA GLN A 130 32.66 -44.37 4.22
C GLN A 130 32.98 -45.60 3.37
N LYS A 131 33.94 -45.50 2.43
CA LYS A 131 34.43 -46.65 1.67
C LYS A 131 35.14 -47.64 2.59
N GLU A 132 36.08 -47.18 3.40
CA GLU A 132 36.79 -48.03 4.37
C GLU A 132 35.83 -48.71 5.35
N GLN A 133 34.84 -47.97 5.88
CA GLN A 133 33.79 -48.55 6.73
C GLN A 133 33.03 -49.68 6.03
N LYS A 134 32.71 -49.54 4.74
CA LYS A 134 32.01 -50.56 3.95
C LYS A 134 32.91 -51.77 3.69
N ASP A 135 34.17 -51.54 3.37
CA ASP A 135 35.15 -52.59 3.08
C ASP A 135 35.45 -53.40 4.36
N LEU A 136 35.75 -52.74 5.48
CA LEU A 136 35.90 -53.37 6.81
C LEU A 136 34.65 -54.14 7.26
N THR A 137 33.45 -53.61 6.99
CA THR A 137 32.19 -54.32 7.30
C THR A 137 32.03 -55.56 6.42
N THR A 138 32.51 -55.52 5.17
CA THR A 138 32.47 -56.65 4.23
C THR A 138 33.46 -57.74 4.65
N ASP A 139 34.68 -57.36 5.01
CA ASP A 139 35.71 -58.30 5.49
C ASP A 139 35.32 -58.91 6.84
N LEU A 140 34.84 -58.11 7.80
CA LEU A 140 34.34 -58.61 9.09
C LEU A 140 33.21 -59.64 8.90
N ASN A 141 32.30 -59.40 7.95
CA ASN A 141 31.27 -60.38 7.58
C ASN A 141 31.84 -61.63 6.88
N ARG A 142 32.96 -61.51 6.14
CA ARG A 142 33.67 -62.66 5.55
C ARG A 142 34.27 -63.54 6.66
N TYR A 143 34.98 -62.94 7.62
CA TYR A 143 35.57 -63.65 8.76
C TYR A 143 34.51 -64.27 9.66
N PHE A 144 33.38 -63.59 9.95
CA PHE A 144 32.27 -64.24 10.69
C PHE A 144 31.65 -65.42 9.95
N LYS A 145 31.50 -65.35 8.61
CA LYS A 145 31.05 -66.50 7.82
C LYS A 145 32.06 -67.64 7.81
N ALA A 146 33.36 -67.34 7.73
CA ALA A 146 34.42 -68.34 7.79
C ALA A 146 34.45 -69.05 9.16
N ALA A 147 34.48 -68.29 10.26
CA ALA A 147 34.43 -68.82 11.62
C ALA A 147 33.14 -69.63 11.88
N SER A 148 31.98 -69.16 11.40
CA SER A 148 30.72 -69.91 11.50
C SER A 148 30.71 -71.20 10.67
N LYS A 149 31.43 -71.24 9.54
CA LYS A 149 31.59 -72.43 8.71
C LYS A 149 32.57 -73.43 9.36
N ALA A 150 33.66 -72.97 9.94
CA ALA A 150 34.60 -73.79 10.72
C ALA A 150 33.91 -74.41 11.95
N ALA A 151 33.15 -73.61 12.72
CA ALA A 151 32.38 -74.07 13.87
C ALA A 151 31.24 -75.07 13.51
N LYS A 152 30.80 -75.09 12.24
CA LYS A 152 29.89 -76.13 11.72
C LYS A 152 30.62 -77.36 11.16
N GLY A 153 31.85 -77.20 10.68
CA GLY A 153 32.67 -78.30 10.15
C GLY A 153 33.09 -79.32 11.20
N GLY A 154 33.34 -78.88 12.45
CA GLY A 154 33.68 -79.77 13.57
C GLY A 154 32.51 -80.57 14.16
N LYS A 155 31.44 -80.82 13.40
CA LYS A 155 30.23 -81.50 13.93
C LYS A 155 29.49 -82.39 12.94
N ASP A 156 30.19 -82.92 11.94
CA ASP A 156 29.59 -83.86 10.96
C ASP A 156 30.50 -85.05 10.60
N GLU A 157 31.06 -85.70 11.63
CA GLU A 157 31.40 -87.12 11.54
C GLU A 157 30.38 -87.92 12.37
N GLY A 158 29.39 -88.54 11.72
CA GLY A 158 28.51 -89.47 12.44
C GLY A 158 27.09 -89.72 11.93
N LYS A 159 26.88 -90.02 10.65
CA LYS A 159 26.01 -91.12 10.12
C LYS A 159 25.65 -90.91 8.64
N GLY A 160 26.05 -91.84 7.77
CA GLY A 160 25.72 -91.78 6.34
C GLY A 160 24.48 -92.59 5.93
N LYS A 161 24.12 -92.49 4.64
CA LYS A 161 23.60 -93.59 3.82
C LYS A 161 23.60 -93.24 2.32
N SER A 162 24.13 -94.16 1.50
CA SER A 162 23.78 -94.54 0.10
C SER A 162 23.07 -93.51 -0.82
N SER A 163 23.47 -93.26 -2.06
CA SER A 163 23.74 -94.28 -3.12
C SER A 163 24.44 -93.73 -4.38
N ASP A 164 25.33 -94.54 -4.97
CA ASP A 164 25.71 -94.74 -6.39
C ASP A 164 25.77 -93.57 -7.40
N ALA A 165 26.96 -93.30 -7.98
CA ALA A 165 27.34 -93.80 -9.33
C ALA A 165 28.75 -93.35 -9.82
N GLU A 166 29.56 -94.34 -10.24
CA GLU A 166 30.64 -94.37 -11.26
C GLU A 166 31.78 -93.31 -11.40
N ALA A 167 33.00 -93.80 -11.06
CA ALA A 167 34.24 -93.84 -11.88
C ALA A 167 34.84 -92.54 -12.48
N LYS A 168 36.12 -92.18 -12.21
CA LYS A 168 37.32 -92.97 -12.60
C LYS A 168 38.62 -92.54 -11.85
N SER A 169 39.59 -93.46 -11.86
CA SER A 169 40.95 -93.44 -11.29
C SER A 169 41.89 -92.29 -11.72
N THR A 170 42.80 -91.86 -10.82
CA THR A 170 44.23 -92.28 -10.83
C THR A 170 44.95 -91.98 -9.51
N GLU A 171 46.01 -92.74 -9.22
CA GLU A 171 46.78 -92.75 -7.96
C GLU A 171 47.88 -91.66 -7.92
N SER A 172 48.24 -91.17 -6.73
CA SER A 172 49.55 -91.46 -6.13
C SER A 172 49.65 -90.98 -4.68
N SER A 173 50.30 -91.79 -3.84
CA SER A 173 50.71 -91.53 -2.44
C SER A 173 51.43 -90.16 -2.26
N THR A 174 51.43 -89.55 -1.07
CA THR A 174 52.32 -89.93 0.05
C THR A 174 51.81 -89.41 1.41
N SER A 175 51.97 -90.21 2.46
CA SER A 175 51.40 -89.98 3.80
C SER A 175 52.45 -89.54 4.85
N VAL A 176 52.40 -88.26 5.24
CA VAL A 176 52.93 -87.59 6.47
C VAL A 176 52.35 -86.16 6.50
N THR A 177 52.14 -85.47 7.63
CA THR A 177 52.38 -85.75 9.07
C THR A 177 51.13 -85.36 9.89
N GLU A 178 50.46 -86.30 10.56
CA GLU A 178 49.23 -85.99 11.34
C GLU A 178 49.49 -85.40 12.75
N ALA A 179 50.75 -85.19 13.14
CA ALA A 179 51.12 -84.63 14.45
C ALA A 179 51.35 -83.11 14.45
N GLU A 180 51.34 -82.45 13.28
CA GLU A 180 51.53 -80.99 13.14
C GLU A 180 50.19 -80.25 12.98
N SER A 181 49.18 -80.89 12.37
CA SER A 181 47.90 -80.27 11.99
C SER A 181 47.04 -79.74 13.15
N SER A 182 47.20 -80.26 14.38
CA SER A 182 46.40 -79.80 15.53
C SER A 182 46.86 -78.43 16.05
N LYS A 183 48.17 -78.15 16.01
CA LYS A 183 48.72 -76.83 16.34
C LYS A 183 48.43 -75.81 15.26
N ASP A 184 48.47 -76.22 13.99
CA ASP A 184 48.13 -75.35 12.86
C ASP A 184 46.63 -74.99 12.85
N ALA A 185 45.75 -75.88 13.33
CA ALA A 185 44.32 -75.61 13.46
C ALA A 185 43.98 -74.67 14.64
N GLU A 186 44.63 -74.83 15.82
CA GLU A 186 44.47 -73.89 16.94
C GLU A 186 45.01 -72.50 16.59
N THR A 187 46.23 -72.42 16.02
CA THR A 187 46.82 -71.13 15.62
C THR A 187 46.03 -70.43 14.52
N ALA A 188 45.45 -71.15 13.54
CA ALA A 188 44.58 -70.55 12.53
C ALA A 188 43.24 -70.04 13.10
N ALA A 189 42.74 -70.64 14.19
CA ALA A 189 41.56 -70.18 14.90
C ALA A 189 41.87 -68.93 15.76
N GLU A 190 43.01 -68.91 16.44
CA GLU A 190 43.49 -67.76 17.20
C GLU A 190 43.79 -66.55 16.31
N ASP A 191 44.49 -66.74 15.18
CA ASP A 191 44.74 -65.69 14.17
C ASP A 191 43.42 -65.15 13.60
N SER A 192 42.43 -66.02 13.34
CA SER A 192 41.09 -65.60 12.92
C SER A 192 40.37 -64.74 13.98
N GLU A 193 40.50 -65.06 15.27
CA GLU A 193 39.94 -64.23 16.35
C GLU A 193 40.68 -62.90 16.52
N GLU A 194 42.01 -62.91 16.45
CA GLU A 194 42.84 -61.71 16.53
C GLU A 194 42.52 -60.75 15.37
N ARG A 195 42.39 -61.28 14.15
CA ARG A 195 41.96 -60.51 12.98
C ARG A 195 40.56 -59.92 13.13
N ILE A 196 39.62 -60.65 13.75
CA ILE A 196 38.28 -60.11 14.08
C ILE A 196 38.37 -58.99 15.13
N LYS A 197 39.26 -59.09 16.13
CA LYS A 197 39.49 -58.04 17.13
C LYS A 197 40.10 -56.79 16.46
N GLU A 198 41.10 -56.96 15.60
CA GLU A 198 41.74 -55.88 14.82
C GLU A 198 40.72 -55.14 13.93
N LEU A 199 39.94 -55.88 13.12
CA LEU A 199 38.92 -55.31 12.24
C LEU A 199 37.83 -54.56 13.01
N ARG A 200 37.40 -55.07 14.19
CA ARG A 200 36.46 -54.37 15.07
C ARG A 200 37.03 -53.07 15.61
N GLU A 201 38.29 -53.05 16.02
CA GLU A 201 38.96 -51.87 16.56
C GLU A 201 39.21 -50.81 15.47
N ARG A 202 39.61 -51.20 14.25
CA ARG A 202 39.70 -50.25 13.12
C ARG A 202 38.32 -49.72 12.73
N LEU A 203 37.28 -50.56 12.70
CA LEU A 203 35.89 -50.12 12.44
C LEU A 203 35.38 -49.14 13.51
N ARG A 204 35.80 -49.28 14.78
CA ARG A 204 35.52 -48.31 15.85
C ARG A 204 36.21 -46.98 15.57
N LYS A 205 37.52 -46.99 15.26
CA LYS A 205 38.29 -45.79 14.91
C LYS A 205 37.70 -45.05 13.71
N VAL A 206 37.36 -45.77 12.62
CA VAL A 206 36.73 -45.19 11.42
C VAL A 206 35.37 -44.55 11.74
N LYS A 207 34.56 -45.15 12.63
CA LYS A 207 33.30 -44.52 13.10
C LYS A 207 33.55 -43.23 13.91
N GLU A 208 34.57 -43.21 14.76
CA GLU A 208 34.95 -42.01 15.52
C GLU A 208 35.49 -40.89 14.61
N GLU A 209 36.29 -41.23 13.60
CA GLU A 209 36.77 -40.29 12.58
C GLU A 209 35.62 -39.76 11.72
N LEU A 210 34.69 -40.62 11.29
CA LEU A 210 33.49 -40.21 10.54
C LEU A 210 32.60 -39.26 11.37
N ASN A 211 32.40 -39.54 12.67
CA ASN A 211 31.66 -38.66 13.57
C ASN A 211 32.34 -37.29 13.74
N LYS A 212 33.68 -37.25 13.83
CA LYS A 212 34.45 -35.99 13.88
C LYS A 212 34.26 -35.18 12.59
N VAL A 213 34.38 -35.81 11.43
CA VAL A 213 34.18 -35.17 10.11
C VAL A 213 32.75 -34.66 9.94
N GLN A 214 31.74 -35.44 10.35
CA GLN A 214 30.34 -35.00 10.35
C GLN A 214 30.11 -33.78 11.26
N LYS A 215 30.71 -33.75 12.46
CA LYS A 215 30.63 -32.60 13.37
C LYS A 215 31.26 -31.35 12.74
N GLN A 216 32.44 -31.47 12.12
CA GLN A 216 33.09 -30.37 11.41
C GLN A 216 32.27 -29.85 10.23
N HIS A 217 31.65 -30.75 9.45
CA HIS A 217 30.69 -30.35 8.41
C HIS A 217 29.54 -29.54 8.97
N GLU A 218 28.95 -29.96 10.09
CA GLU A 218 27.81 -29.28 10.72
C GLU A 218 28.22 -27.92 11.32
N GLU A 219 29.37 -27.84 11.98
CA GLU A 219 29.94 -26.58 12.50
C GLU A 219 30.16 -25.56 11.36
N ILE A 220 30.77 -25.98 10.25
CA ILE A 220 30.95 -25.12 9.07
C ILE A 220 29.60 -24.74 8.45
N ARG A 221 28.65 -25.68 8.36
CA ARG A 221 27.31 -25.45 7.81
C ARG A 221 26.54 -24.40 8.62
N VAL A 222 26.55 -24.53 9.96
CA VAL A 222 25.87 -23.61 10.88
C VAL A 222 26.51 -22.22 10.83
N ARG A 223 27.84 -22.10 10.93
CA ARG A 223 28.52 -20.80 10.83
C ARG A 223 28.31 -20.15 9.46
N SER A 224 28.42 -20.91 8.38
CA SER A 224 28.14 -20.43 7.02
C SER A 224 26.70 -19.95 6.85
N GLN A 225 25.73 -20.65 7.42
CA GLN A 225 24.33 -20.25 7.37
C GLN A 225 24.08 -18.98 8.20
N SER A 226 24.69 -18.87 9.39
CA SER A 226 24.60 -17.67 10.24
C SER A 226 25.08 -16.42 9.52
N ILE A 227 26.30 -16.45 8.96
CA ILE A 227 26.86 -15.32 8.19
C ILE A 227 25.96 -15.00 6.99
N ARG A 228 25.54 -15.99 6.19
CA ARG A 228 24.72 -15.74 5.00
C ARG A 228 23.30 -15.27 5.30
N LEU A 229 22.79 -15.50 6.51
CA LEU A 229 21.50 -14.97 6.96
C LEU A 229 21.58 -13.49 7.37
N SER A 230 22.76 -12.91 7.61
CA SER A 230 22.92 -11.46 7.81
C SER A 230 22.80 -10.67 6.50
N TRP A 231 23.10 -11.31 5.36
CA TRP A 231 23.12 -10.66 4.05
C TRP A 231 21.73 -10.12 3.63
N PRO A 232 21.68 -8.92 3.01
CA PRO A 232 20.46 -8.37 2.44
C PRO A 232 20.05 -9.12 1.17
N ASN A 233 18.83 -8.84 0.73
CA ASN A 233 18.37 -9.17 -0.61
C ASN A 233 19.30 -8.54 -1.69
N ARG A 234 19.22 -9.04 -2.92
CA ARG A 234 19.87 -8.42 -4.08
C ARG A 234 19.30 -7.01 -4.29
N CYS A 235 20.00 -6.15 -5.03
CA CYS A 235 19.47 -4.86 -5.49
C CYS A 235 18.92 -4.95 -6.93
N HIS A 236 17.82 -4.26 -7.22
CA HIS A 236 17.36 -4.06 -8.60
C HIS A 236 18.33 -3.11 -9.34
N PRO A 237 18.68 -3.36 -10.62
CA PRO A 237 19.64 -2.53 -11.35
C PRO A 237 19.33 -1.03 -11.36
N ASP A 238 18.06 -0.66 -11.60
CA ASP A 238 17.58 0.73 -11.64
C ASP A 238 17.58 1.47 -10.29
N VAL A 239 17.86 0.81 -9.16
CA VAL A 239 17.77 1.47 -7.85
C VAL A 239 18.82 2.59 -7.76
N PRO A 240 18.44 3.83 -7.39
CA PRO A 240 19.40 4.91 -7.21
C PRO A 240 20.44 4.57 -6.13
N VAL A 241 21.71 4.83 -6.38
CA VAL A 241 22.79 4.47 -5.42
C VAL A 241 23.04 5.63 -4.47
N GLY A 242 23.02 5.36 -3.16
CA GLY A 242 23.43 6.31 -2.11
C GLY A 242 22.41 6.45 -0.95
N PRO A 243 22.55 7.53 -0.15
CA PRO A 243 21.64 7.86 0.96
C PRO A 243 20.26 8.32 0.46
N GLU A 244 19.29 8.48 1.36
CA GLU A 244 17.91 8.92 1.08
C GLU A 244 17.81 10.15 0.16
N GLU A 245 18.78 11.07 0.25
CA GLU A 245 18.96 12.25 -0.60
C GLU A 245 19.00 11.93 -2.12
N ASN A 246 19.48 10.74 -2.47
CA ASN A 246 19.61 10.24 -3.85
C ASN A 246 18.33 9.54 -4.36
N ALA A 247 17.24 9.54 -3.60
CA ALA A 247 15.93 9.09 -4.10
C ALA A 247 15.56 9.84 -5.40
N VAL A 248 14.83 9.19 -6.30
CA VAL A 248 14.44 9.77 -7.60
C VAL A 248 12.93 10.04 -7.62
N VAL A 249 12.53 11.25 -7.99
CA VAL A 249 11.10 11.63 -8.08
C VAL A 249 10.52 11.07 -9.37
N LEU A 250 9.69 10.02 -9.26
CA LEU A 250 9.07 9.37 -10.43
C LEU A 250 7.83 10.12 -10.94
N SER A 251 7.08 10.76 -10.05
CA SER A 251 5.98 11.66 -10.42
C SER A 251 5.54 12.56 -9.26
N VAL A 252 4.92 13.69 -9.58
CA VAL A 252 4.22 14.57 -8.63
C VAL A 252 2.79 14.77 -9.12
N LYS A 253 1.81 14.60 -8.23
CA LYS A 253 0.38 14.75 -8.57
C LYS A 253 -0.32 15.64 -7.55
N ASP A 254 -1.13 16.57 -8.05
CA ASP A 254 -1.90 17.51 -7.25
C ASP A 254 -3.38 17.49 -7.70
N PRO A 255 -4.20 16.57 -7.18
CA PRO A 255 -5.56 16.34 -7.66
C PRO A 255 -6.50 17.55 -7.53
N LEU A 256 -6.22 18.44 -6.57
CA LEU A 256 -7.04 19.62 -6.30
C LEU A 256 -6.39 20.94 -6.76
N GLY A 257 -5.14 20.91 -7.22
CA GLY A 257 -4.35 22.11 -7.52
C GLY A 257 -4.21 22.99 -6.27
N ILE A 258 -3.72 22.41 -5.18
CA ILE A 258 -3.50 23.09 -3.89
C ILE A 258 -2.01 23.21 -3.52
N LEU A 259 -1.09 22.62 -4.28
CA LEU A 259 0.33 22.90 -4.10
C LEU A 259 0.61 24.39 -4.38
N PRO A 260 1.49 25.02 -3.57
CA PRO A 260 2.14 26.27 -3.93
C PRO A 260 2.76 26.22 -5.34
N LYS A 261 2.77 27.36 -6.05
CA LYS A 261 3.26 27.46 -7.45
C LYS A 261 4.76 27.19 -7.58
N GLU A 262 5.47 27.42 -6.49
CA GLU A 262 6.88 27.11 -6.28
C GLU A 262 7.18 25.63 -6.62
N PHE A 263 6.20 24.74 -6.44
CA PHE A 263 6.29 23.32 -6.83
C PHE A 263 5.95 23.01 -8.29
N ASP A 264 5.62 24.00 -9.12
CA ASP A 264 5.35 23.75 -10.54
C ASP A 264 6.59 23.20 -11.27
N VAL A 265 7.80 23.61 -10.87
CA VAL A 265 9.07 23.04 -11.36
C VAL A 265 9.16 21.53 -11.12
N MET A 266 8.61 21.02 -9.99
CA MET A 266 8.63 19.58 -9.69
C MET A 266 7.65 18.74 -10.52
N LYS A 267 6.83 19.37 -11.38
CA LYS A 267 5.89 18.69 -12.28
C LYS A 267 6.51 18.46 -13.67
N GLU A 268 7.67 19.05 -13.95
CA GLU A 268 8.41 18.85 -15.19
C GLU A 268 9.15 17.50 -15.19
N PRO A 269 9.32 16.85 -16.36
CA PRO A 269 9.79 15.46 -16.45
C PRO A 269 11.31 15.24 -16.24
N TRP A 270 12.04 16.22 -15.70
CA TRP A 270 13.52 16.25 -15.64
C TRP A 270 14.12 16.25 -14.22
N ASN A 271 13.36 15.88 -13.19
CA ASN A 271 13.82 15.95 -11.80
C ASN A 271 14.79 14.80 -11.40
N GLU A 272 16.07 15.00 -11.69
CA GLU A 272 17.16 14.20 -11.15
C GLU A 272 17.44 14.55 -9.67
N SER A 273 17.29 13.55 -8.78
CA SER A 273 17.53 13.57 -7.32
C SER A 273 16.55 14.36 -6.42
N VAL A 274 16.21 13.75 -5.27
CA VAL A 274 15.36 14.31 -4.21
C VAL A 274 16.04 15.43 -3.41
N MET A 275 17.35 15.62 -3.52
CA MET A 275 18.07 16.77 -2.92
C MET A 275 17.41 18.11 -3.23
N GLN A 276 17.05 18.36 -4.50
CA GLN A 276 16.37 19.60 -4.90
C GLN A 276 14.96 19.75 -4.30
N ALA A 277 14.40 18.68 -3.74
CA ALA A 277 12.99 18.59 -3.37
C ALA A 277 12.75 18.25 -1.87
N LYS A 278 13.75 17.81 -1.12
CA LYS A 278 13.77 17.84 0.37
C LYS A 278 14.31 19.17 0.89
N HIS A 279 15.24 19.78 0.16
CA HIS A 279 15.77 21.12 0.41
C HIS A 279 15.59 21.99 -0.83
N PHE A 280 14.32 22.22 -1.23
CA PHE A 280 13.99 23.30 -2.14
C PHE A 280 14.33 24.60 -1.41
N ALA A 281 15.45 25.25 -1.77
CA ALA A 281 16.04 26.34 -0.99
C ALA A 281 15.08 27.54 -0.83
N ASP A 282 14.29 27.81 -1.87
CA ASP A 282 13.21 28.80 -1.89
C ASP A 282 11.84 28.19 -1.50
N GLY A 283 11.85 27.12 -0.70
CA GLY A 283 10.68 26.32 -0.39
C GLY A 283 9.64 27.07 0.45
N PRO A 284 8.34 26.81 0.25
CA PRO A 284 7.31 27.36 1.13
C PRO A 284 7.57 26.90 2.56
N ARG A 285 7.93 27.87 3.41
CA ARG A 285 8.27 27.67 4.82
C ARG A 285 7.10 27.04 5.58
N PRO A 286 7.35 26.33 6.69
CA PRO A 286 6.29 25.83 7.57
C PRO A 286 5.30 26.95 7.93
N ASP A 287 4.00 26.70 7.78
CA ASP A 287 2.92 27.64 8.17
C ASP A 287 2.36 27.23 9.54
N PRO A 288 2.71 27.92 10.65
CA PRO A 288 2.25 27.53 11.98
C PRO A 288 0.73 27.56 12.14
N LYS A 289 0.00 28.32 11.30
CA LYS A 289 -1.47 28.36 11.31
C LYS A 289 -2.08 27.08 10.72
N ARG A 290 -1.26 26.26 10.05
CA ARG A 290 -1.63 24.97 9.47
C ARG A 290 -1.07 23.77 10.22
N GLU A 291 -0.42 23.94 11.37
CA GLU A 291 0.01 22.81 12.20
C GLU A 291 -1.21 21.96 12.59
N HIS A 292 -1.14 20.64 12.33
CA HIS A 292 -2.26 19.72 12.57
C HIS A 292 -2.84 19.73 14.00
N LEU A 293 -2.02 19.93 15.03
CA LEU A 293 -2.49 20.03 16.42
C LEU A 293 -3.30 21.32 16.65
N SER A 294 -2.77 22.46 16.20
CA SER A 294 -3.47 23.75 16.23
C SER A 294 -4.77 23.73 15.41
N ILE A 295 -4.78 23.03 14.26
CA ILE A 295 -5.99 22.80 13.45
C ILE A 295 -7.02 21.98 14.22
N ALA A 296 -6.63 20.86 14.82
CA ALA A 296 -7.53 20.02 15.62
C ALA A 296 -8.16 20.86 16.75
N ALA A 297 -7.35 21.52 17.58
CA ALA A 297 -7.81 22.36 18.69
C ALA A 297 -8.72 23.53 18.26
N SER A 298 -8.62 24.00 17.00
CA SER A 298 -9.51 25.04 16.46
C SER A 298 -10.88 24.54 15.99
N ALA A 299 -11.07 23.22 15.89
CA ALA A 299 -12.35 22.59 15.57
C ALA A 299 -13.02 22.09 16.86
N GLY A 300 -14.26 22.52 17.11
CA GLY A 300 -14.92 22.37 18.42
C GLY A 300 -15.32 20.96 18.87
N SER A 301 -14.82 19.92 18.20
CA SER A 301 -15.11 18.50 18.44
C SER A 301 -14.00 17.57 17.95
N ALA A 302 -12.79 18.10 17.77
CA ALA A 302 -11.63 17.37 17.29
C ALA A 302 -10.45 17.64 18.23
N GLU A 303 -9.84 16.62 18.80
CA GLU A 303 -8.77 16.81 19.77
C GLU A 303 -7.75 15.66 19.69
N VAL A 304 -6.49 16.00 19.93
CA VAL A 304 -5.37 15.07 20.05
C VAL A 304 -4.73 15.33 21.42
N ASP A 305 -5.13 14.54 22.40
CA ASP A 305 -4.63 14.66 23.77
C ASP A 305 -3.32 13.88 23.91
N MET A 306 -2.21 14.62 23.91
CA MET A 306 -0.87 14.11 24.21
C MET A 306 -0.61 14.02 25.72
N VAL A 307 -1.33 14.79 26.54
CA VAL A 307 -1.06 14.97 27.97
C VAL A 307 -1.51 13.74 28.77
N SER A 308 -2.70 13.20 28.47
CA SER A 308 -3.13 11.91 29.03
C SER A 308 -2.18 10.77 28.62
N GLY A 309 -1.65 10.82 27.40
CA GLY A 309 -0.62 9.89 26.91
C GLY A 309 0.65 9.89 27.77
N LEU A 310 1.17 11.08 28.08
CA LEU A 310 2.33 11.25 28.96
C LEU A 310 2.11 10.61 30.34
N LEU A 311 0.88 10.66 30.88
CA LEU A 311 0.53 10.06 32.16
C LEU A 311 0.33 8.53 32.08
N SER A 312 -0.29 8.02 31.02
CA SER A 312 -0.69 6.61 30.91
C SER A 312 0.41 5.70 30.39
N THR A 313 1.24 6.18 29.45
CA THR A 313 2.10 5.33 28.62
C THR A 313 3.43 6.00 28.22
N GLY A 314 3.51 7.33 28.37
CA GLY A 314 4.70 8.14 28.10
C GLY A 314 4.54 9.03 26.86
N SER A 315 5.66 9.63 26.43
CA SER A 315 5.70 10.47 25.23
C SER A 315 5.27 9.72 23.97
N SER A 316 4.64 10.41 23.02
CA SER A 316 4.30 9.88 21.68
C SER A 316 3.28 8.72 21.66
N TRP A 317 2.39 8.69 22.67
CA TRP A 317 1.19 7.85 22.73
C TRP A 317 -0.08 8.75 22.76
N PRO A 318 -0.53 9.28 21.61
CA PRO A 318 -1.67 10.20 21.55
C PRO A 318 -3.02 9.51 21.85
N TYR A 319 -3.91 10.21 22.54
CA TYR A 319 -5.34 9.93 22.52
C TYR A 319 -6.00 10.76 21.41
N MET A 320 -6.68 10.08 20.47
CA MET A 320 -7.47 10.76 19.43
C MET A 320 -8.93 10.82 19.86
N LEU A 321 -9.51 12.03 19.89
CA LEU A 321 -10.83 12.29 20.44
C LEU A 321 -11.79 12.88 19.40
N GLY A 322 -13.08 12.57 19.57
CA GLY A 322 -14.18 13.06 18.73
C GLY A 322 -13.94 12.81 17.24
N SER A 323 -14.00 13.88 16.45
CA SER A 323 -13.87 13.83 14.99
C SER A 323 -12.51 13.28 14.51
N ILE A 324 -11.45 13.32 15.32
CA ILE A 324 -10.15 12.72 14.94
C ILE A 324 -10.21 11.18 15.01
N SER A 325 -10.85 10.62 16.04
CA SER A 325 -11.09 9.16 16.14
C SER A 325 -12.03 8.67 15.03
N LEU A 326 -13.08 9.44 14.72
CA LEU A 326 -13.95 9.13 13.57
C LEU A 326 -13.20 9.15 12.24
N LEU A 327 -12.21 10.04 12.09
CA LEU A 327 -11.35 10.12 10.91
C LEU A 327 -10.40 8.93 10.78
N GLU A 328 -9.85 8.40 11.88
CA GLU A 328 -9.07 7.15 11.87
C GLU A 328 -9.91 5.97 11.33
N HIS A 329 -11.13 5.80 11.83
CA HIS A 329 -12.05 4.76 11.35
C HIS A 329 -12.41 4.96 9.88
N ALA A 330 -12.76 6.19 9.48
CA ALA A 330 -13.15 6.48 8.09
C ALA A 330 -12.00 6.25 7.10
N LEU A 331 -10.76 6.64 7.44
CA LEU A 331 -9.56 6.41 6.62
C LEU A 331 -9.23 4.92 6.51
N SER A 332 -9.30 4.19 7.63
CA SER A 332 -9.04 2.74 7.67
C SER A 332 -10.00 1.98 6.76
N GLN A 333 -11.31 2.27 6.88
CA GLN A 333 -12.34 1.64 6.05
C GLN A 333 -12.27 2.08 4.59
N TYR A 334 -11.97 3.34 4.30
CA TYR A 334 -11.75 3.85 2.95
C TYR A 334 -10.62 3.10 2.24
N ALA A 335 -9.43 3.04 2.83
CA ALA A 335 -8.27 2.38 2.22
C ALA A 335 -8.47 0.85 2.11
N MET A 336 -9.04 0.20 3.13
CA MET A 336 -9.43 -1.21 3.07
C MET A 336 -10.44 -1.48 1.95
N SER A 337 -11.44 -0.60 1.74
CA SER A 337 -12.42 -0.76 0.66
C SER A 337 -11.77 -0.70 -0.74
N ILE A 338 -10.71 0.09 -0.91
CA ILE A 338 -9.96 0.16 -2.18
C ILE A 338 -9.21 -1.17 -2.39
N ALA A 339 -8.47 -1.66 -1.39
CA ALA A 339 -7.77 -2.94 -1.48
C ALA A 339 -8.75 -4.11 -1.79
N VAL A 340 -9.88 -4.21 -1.09
CA VAL A 340 -10.88 -5.25 -1.35
C VAL A 340 -11.48 -5.14 -2.76
N ARG A 341 -11.76 -3.93 -3.28
CA ARG A 341 -12.18 -3.73 -4.68
C ARG A 341 -11.13 -4.16 -5.72
N LYS A 342 -9.85 -4.26 -5.33
CA LYS A 342 -8.73 -4.72 -6.17
C LYS A 342 -8.47 -6.23 -6.01
N GLY A 343 -9.37 -6.96 -5.33
CA GLY A 343 -9.29 -8.41 -5.16
C GLY A 343 -8.44 -8.88 -3.98
N PHE A 344 -8.09 -7.99 -3.05
CA PHE A 344 -7.40 -8.39 -1.82
C PHE A 344 -8.37 -9.06 -0.85
N LEU A 345 -7.98 -10.24 -0.34
CA LEU A 345 -8.66 -10.91 0.76
C LEU A 345 -8.40 -10.14 2.05
N SER A 346 -9.45 -9.64 2.69
CA SER A 346 -9.35 -8.99 4.00
C SER A 346 -9.01 -10.00 5.10
N VAL A 347 -8.07 -9.63 5.99
CA VAL A 347 -7.56 -10.45 7.08
C VAL A 347 -7.48 -9.59 8.35
N SER A 348 -7.87 -10.17 9.49
CA SER A 348 -7.62 -9.61 10.83
C SER A 348 -6.49 -10.41 11.50
N PRO A 349 -5.22 -9.98 11.40
CA PRO A 349 -4.08 -10.69 11.98
C PRO A 349 -3.97 -10.45 13.50
N PRO A 350 -3.22 -11.30 14.23
CA PRO A 350 -2.76 -10.95 15.57
C PRO A 350 -1.64 -9.90 15.52
N ASP A 351 -1.71 -8.91 16.41
CA ASP A 351 -0.64 -7.91 16.58
C ASP A 351 0.58 -8.45 17.36
N VAL A 352 0.43 -9.62 18.01
CA VAL A 352 1.52 -10.34 18.72
C VAL A 352 2.06 -11.47 17.84
N VAL A 353 3.37 -11.51 17.64
CA VAL A 353 4.08 -12.51 16.82
C VAL A 353 5.30 -13.07 17.54
N ARG A 354 5.91 -14.15 17.01
CA ARG A 354 7.21 -14.64 17.48
C ARG A 354 8.34 -13.77 16.92
N ALA A 355 9.37 -13.50 17.71
CA ALA A 355 10.54 -12.74 17.27
C ALA A 355 11.23 -13.35 16.04
N ASP A 356 11.43 -14.68 16.03
CA ASP A 356 11.94 -15.45 14.88
C ASP A 356 11.10 -15.23 13.59
N LEU A 357 9.80 -14.95 13.70
CA LEU A 357 8.97 -14.62 12.53
C LEU A 357 9.27 -13.21 12.00
N ALA A 358 9.43 -12.22 12.88
CA ALA A 358 9.76 -10.84 12.51
C ALA A 358 11.18 -10.75 11.89
N ASP A 359 12.15 -11.42 12.50
CA ASP A 359 13.53 -11.50 12.00
C ASP A 359 13.59 -12.11 10.59
N ARG A 360 12.83 -13.18 10.33
CA ARG A 360 12.71 -13.83 9.02
C ARG A 360 12.05 -12.96 7.95
N CYS A 361 11.21 -12.01 8.34
CA CYS A 361 10.64 -11.02 7.43
C CYS A 361 11.66 -9.93 7.05
N GLY A 362 12.79 -9.84 7.76
CA GLY A 362 13.83 -8.83 7.58
C GLY A 362 13.75 -7.66 8.56
N PHE A 363 12.89 -7.73 9.59
CA PHE A 363 12.71 -6.64 10.56
C PHE A 363 13.82 -6.62 11.63
N ARG A 364 15.05 -6.37 11.18
CA ARG A 364 16.25 -6.27 12.03
C ARG A 364 16.62 -4.80 12.27
N PRO A 365 16.71 -4.34 13.53
CA PRO A 365 17.28 -3.03 13.85
C PRO A 365 18.72 -2.92 13.31
N ARG A 366 19.06 -1.77 12.70
CA ARG A 366 20.42 -1.51 12.21
C ARG A 366 21.44 -1.38 13.35
N ASP A 367 21.00 -0.84 14.50
CA ASP A 367 21.80 -0.70 15.72
C ASP A 367 21.21 -1.51 16.88
N GLU A 368 22.05 -2.25 17.61
CA GLU A 368 21.64 -2.96 18.83
C GLU A 368 21.12 -2.03 19.94
N LYS A 369 21.53 -0.76 19.92
CA LYS A 369 21.09 0.31 20.83
C LYS A 369 19.72 0.89 20.46
N ALA A 370 19.27 0.70 19.21
CA ALA A 370 18.04 1.26 18.67
C ALA A 370 17.01 0.17 18.36
N LYS A 371 16.73 -0.71 19.34
CA LYS A 371 15.72 -1.78 19.20
C LYS A 371 14.36 -1.17 18.89
N GLN A 372 13.92 -1.28 17.63
CA GLN A 372 12.61 -0.80 17.17
C GLN A 372 11.44 -1.69 17.64
N THR A 373 11.74 -2.90 18.12
CA THR A 373 10.78 -3.95 18.47
C THR A 373 10.48 -3.96 19.96
N TYR A 374 9.19 -3.91 20.33
CA TYR A 374 8.74 -4.18 21.69
C TYR A 374 8.61 -5.69 21.92
N PHE A 375 9.26 -6.21 22.96
CA PHE A 375 9.19 -7.61 23.37
C PHE A 375 8.22 -7.80 24.53
N ILE A 376 7.58 -8.97 24.60
CA ILE A 376 6.61 -9.31 25.66
C ILE A 376 7.31 -10.18 26.70
N GLU A 377 7.41 -9.67 27.93
CA GLU A 377 7.95 -10.43 29.05
C GLU A 377 6.86 -11.37 29.63
N GLY A 378 7.11 -12.69 29.60
CA GLY A 378 6.16 -13.67 30.14
C GLY A 378 6.36 -15.13 29.69
N THR A 379 7.17 -15.41 28.66
CA THR A 379 7.35 -16.76 28.09
C THR A 379 8.55 -17.54 28.65
N LYS A 380 9.04 -17.20 29.85
CA LYS A 380 9.95 -18.08 30.61
C LYS A 380 9.13 -19.21 31.25
N THR A 381 8.97 -20.32 30.53
CA THR A 381 8.46 -21.57 31.12
C THR A 381 9.43 -22.05 32.20
N ASN A 382 8.95 -22.20 33.44
CA ASN A 382 9.72 -22.69 34.59
C ASN A 382 10.07 -24.19 34.44
N SER A 383 11.04 -24.50 33.57
CA SER A 383 11.65 -25.81 33.42
C SER A 383 13.14 -25.64 33.20
N ALA A 384 13.94 -25.97 34.21
CA ALA A 384 15.40 -25.81 34.24
C ALA A 384 16.17 -26.83 33.36
N GLU A 385 15.57 -27.25 32.25
CA GLU A 385 16.07 -28.30 31.34
C GLU A 385 15.92 -27.90 29.86
N GLN A 386 16.32 -26.68 29.49
CA GLN A 386 16.38 -26.29 28.06
C GLN A 386 17.35 -25.14 27.70
N GLU A 387 18.51 -25.07 28.34
CA GLU A 387 19.57 -24.08 28.00
C GLU A 387 20.17 -24.28 26.59
N ALA A 388 19.88 -25.40 25.91
CA ALA A 388 20.40 -25.74 24.58
C ALA A 388 19.48 -25.40 23.39
N SER A 389 18.31 -24.78 23.58
CA SER A 389 17.38 -24.40 22.49
C SER A 389 17.02 -22.91 22.47
N GLN A 390 18.03 -22.05 22.36
CA GLN A 390 17.95 -20.58 22.41
C GLN A 390 17.29 -19.91 21.16
N SER A 391 16.10 -20.35 20.74
CA SER A 391 15.35 -19.67 19.65
C SER A 391 13.81 -19.85 19.68
N GLY A 392 13.26 -20.45 20.74
CA GLY A 392 11.91 -21.02 20.68
C GLY A 392 10.72 -20.10 20.95
N ALA A 393 10.85 -19.12 21.86
CA ALA A 393 9.68 -18.62 22.62
C ALA A 393 9.62 -17.12 22.91
N ASP A 394 10.42 -16.27 22.27
CA ASP A 394 10.28 -14.82 22.43
C ASP A 394 9.11 -14.29 21.58
N LEU A 395 8.18 -13.59 22.23
CA LEU A 395 7.06 -12.89 21.60
C LEU A 395 7.36 -11.39 21.52
N CYS A 396 6.90 -10.76 20.44
CA CYS A 396 7.00 -9.33 20.24
C CYS A 396 5.73 -8.75 19.62
N LEU A 397 5.55 -7.43 19.78
CA LEU A 397 4.54 -6.67 19.07
C LEU A 397 5.02 -6.43 17.63
N ALA A 398 4.14 -6.63 16.66
CA ALA A 398 4.46 -6.46 15.25
C ALA A 398 4.62 -4.97 14.88
N ALA A 399 5.71 -4.63 14.20
CA ALA A 399 5.95 -3.27 13.69
C ALA A 399 5.20 -2.94 12.39
N THR A 400 4.45 -3.92 11.87
CA THR A 400 3.51 -3.83 10.75
C THR A 400 2.73 -5.16 10.62
N ALA A 401 1.51 -5.11 10.07
CA ALA A 401 0.70 -6.28 9.75
C ALA A 401 1.32 -7.21 8.67
N GLU A 402 2.34 -6.75 7.94
CA GLU A 402 3.13 -7.59 7.02
C GLU A 402 3.65 -8.86 7.69
N ILE A 403 4.17 -8.76 8.92
CA ILE A 403 4.81 -9.88 9.63
C ILE A 403 3.81 -11.04 9.89
N PRO A 404 2.63 -10.80 10.50
CA PRO A 404 1.63 -11.86 10.65
C PRO A 404 0.98 -12.29 9.32
N LEU A 405 0.86 -11.40 8.31
CA LEU A 405 0.40 -11.79 6.97
C LEU A 405 1.38 -12.75 6.26
N ALA A 406 2.68 -12.49 6.35
CA ALA A 406 3.72 -13.40 5.88
C ALA A 406 3.70 -14.72 6.69
N GLY A 407 3.51 -14.63 8.02
CA GLY A 407 3.31 -15.79 8.91
C GLY A 407 2.11 -16.67 8.55
N LEU A 408 1.05 -16.09 8.01
CA LEU A 408 -0.14 -16.81 7.54
C LEU A 408 0.17 -17.73 6.34
N LEU A 409 1.10 -17.30 5.47
CA LEU A 409 1.63 -18.07 4.33
C LEU A 409 2.86 -18.94 4.67
N ALA A 410 3.55 -18.66 5.78
CA ALA A 410 4.76 -19.38 6.19
C ALA A 410 4.53 -20.90 6.28
N ALA A 411 5.56 -21.68 5.93
CA ALA A 411 5.51 -23.14 5.82
C ALA A 411 4.30 -23.68 5.01
N ARG A 412 3.92 -23.01 3.91
CA ARG A 412 2.99 -23.54 2.89
C ARG A 412 3.75 -23.91 1.62
N THR A 413 3.17 -24.82 0.84
CA THR A 413 3.48 -24.99 -0.58
C THR A 413 2.26 -24.53 -1.37
N LEU A 414 2.45 -23.57 -2.27
CA LEU A 414 1.42 -22.96 -3.12
C LEU A 414 1.50 -23.53 -4.53
N ASP A 415 0.42 -23.52 -5.30
CA ASP A 415 0.34 -24.17 -6.62
C ASP A 415 0.07 -23.15 -7.73
N SER A 416 1.00 -23.00 -8.68
CA SER A 416 0.86 -22.10 -9.84
C SER A 416 -0.06 -22.66 -10.93
N SER A 417 -0.37 -23.97 -10.90
CA SER A 417 -1.13 -24.65 -11.95
C SER A 417 -2.65 -24.62 -11.76
N ARG A 418 -3.17 -24.08 -10.65
CA ARG A 418 -4.62 -23.88 -10.48
C ARG A 418 -5.05 -22.70 -11.37
N LYS A 419 -5.78 -23.03 -12.45
CA LYS A 419 -6.45 -22.07 -13.32
C LYS A 419 -7.91 -21.91 -12.92
N SER A 420 -8.31 -20.66 -12.71
CA SER A 420 -9.70 -20.22 -12.57
C SER A 420 -10.62 -20.93 -13.58
N GLY A 421 -11.55 -21.74 -13.06
CA GLY A 421 -12.55 -22.44 -13.87
C GLY A 421 -12.98 -23.81 -13.33
N LYS A 422 -12.07 -24.59 -12.73
CA LYS A 422 -12.45 -25.86 -12.08
C LYS A 422 -12.88 -25.62 -10.64
N ARG A 423 -14.20 -25.51 -10.45
CA ARG A 423 -14.89 -25.58 -9.15
C ARG A 423 -14.35 -26.81 -8.40
N ALA A 424 -13.63 -26.58 -7.30
CA ALA A 424 -13.01 -27.68 -6.55
C ALA A 424 -14.07 -28.68 -6.09
N SER A 425 -13.79 -29.97 -6.22
CA SER A 425 -14.63 -31.02 -5.63
C SER A 425 -14.78 -30.76 -4.13
N TRP A 426 -16.00 -30.87 -3.61
CA TRP A 426 -16.31 -30.68 -2.20
C TRP A 426 -15.84 -31.91 -1.39
N HIS A 427 -14.53 -32.03 -1.18
CA HIS A 427 -13.99 -32.89 -0.13
C HIS A 427 -14.00 -32.12 1.20
N GLU A 428 -14.51 -32.77 2.25
CA GLU A 428 -14.88 -32.13 3.51
C GLU A 428 -13.68 -31.69 4.37
N ASP A 429 -12.45 -32.06 4.01
CA ASP A 429 -11.24 -31.83 4.83
C ASP A 429 -10.48 -30.50 4.58
N GLU A 430 -10.74 -29.76 3.48
CA GLU A 430 -10.01 -28.51 3.17
C GLU A 430 -10.78 -27.23 3.54
N PHE A 431 -10.65 -26.78 4.79
CA PHE A 431 -11.34 -25.59 5.33
C PHE A 431 -10.64 -24.22 5.09
N SER A 432 -9.38 -24.15 4.66
CA SER A 432 -8.66 -22.86 4.57
C SER A 432 -8.92 -22.13 3.26
N LEU A 433 -9.48 -20.91 3.33
CA LEU A 433 -9.65 -20.00 2.17
C LEU A 433 -8.36 -19.84 1.35
N ILE A 434 -7.21 -19.77 2.03
CA ILE A 434 -5.88 -19.55 1.44
C ILE A 434 -5.35 -20.79 0.72
N GLN A 435 -5.77 -22.00 1.09
CA GLN A 435 -5.45 -23.21 0.31
C GLN A 435 -6.22 -23.25 -1.02
N LYS A 436 -7.31 -22.48 -1.15
CA LYS A 436 -8.14 -22.39 -2.35
C LYS A 436 -7.78 -21.19 -3.24
N SER A 437 -6.95 -20.26 -2.74
CA SER A 437 -6.46 -19.11 -3.50
C SER A 437 -5.46 -19.53 -4.59
N GLU A 438 -5.59 -18.92 -5.77
CA GLU A 438 -4.63 -19.01 -6.87
C GLU A 438 -3.56 -17.90 -6.71
N LEU A 439 -2.44 -18.00 -7.43
CA LEU A 439 -1.45 -16.92 -7.47
C LEU A 439 -1.89 -15.84 -8.48
N PRO A 440 -1.68 -14.54 -8.19
CA PRO A 440 -1.12 -13.98 -6.96
C PRO A 440 -2.11 -14.01 -5.78
N ILE A 441 -1.67 -14.48 -4.62
CA ILE A 441 -2.43 -14.40 -3.37
C ILE A 441 -2.28 -12.97 -2.83
N LYS A 442 -3.37 -12.20 -2.88
CA LYS A 442 -3.46 -10.81 -2.41
C LYS A 442 -4.17 -10.76 -1.06
N LEU A 443 -3.50 -10.28 0.00
CA LEU A 443 -4.02 -10.18 1.37
C LEU A 443 -3.97 -8.72 1.84
N ALA A 444 -5.02 -8.22 2.49
CA ALA A 444 -5.03 -6.88 3.09
C ALA A 444 -5.46 -6.94 4.56
N ALA A 445 -4.82 -6.18 5.43
CA ALA A 445 -5.14 -6.13 6.85
C ALA A 445 -5.15 -4.70 7.40
N LEU A 446 -6.11 -4.42 8.28
CA LEU A 446 -5.94 -3.41 9.31
C LEU A 446 -5.16 -4.08 10.46
N GLY A 447 -4.06 -3.47 10.89
CA GLY A 447 -3.33 -3.90 12.07
C GLY A 447 -2.64 -2.73 12.76
N HIS A 448 -2.20 -2.94 14.00
CA HIS A 448 -1.51 -1.92 14.78
C HIS A 448 -0.02 -2.13 14.66
N ALA A 449 0.68 -1.11 14.17
CA ALA A 449 2.14 -1.09 14.11
C ALA A 449 2.70 -0.54 15.41
N PHE A 450 3.54 -1.33 16.09
CA PHE A 450 4.24 -0.94 17.30
C PHE A 450 5.73 -0.70 17.02
N ARG A 451 6.22 0.51 17.27
CA ARG A 451 7.61 0.91 16.99
C ARG A 451 8.19 1.71 18.15
N ALA A 452 9.32 1.25 18.66
CA ALA A 452 9.97 1.94 19.79
C ALA A 452 10.58 3.29 19.39
N GLU A 453 10.79 3.55 18.09
CA GLU A 453 11.34 4.81 17.54
C GLU A 453 12.64 5.26 18.23
N ALA A 454 13.39 4.28 18.76
CA ALA A 454 14.59 4.49 19.55
C ALA A 454 15.65 5.23 18.72
N GLY A 455 16.09 6.38 19.20
CA GLY A 455 17.02 7.28 18.50
C GLY A 455 16.36 8.50 17.85
N ALA A 456 15.06 8.49 17.58
CA ALA A 456 14.35 9.66 17.06
C ALA A 456 14.09 10.68 18.19
N ARG A 457 14.89 11.75 18.25
CA ARG A 457 14.66 12.94 19.09
C ARG A 457 14.56 14.17 18.20
N GLY A 458 13.49 14.95 18.31
CA GLY A 458 13.34 16.21 17.56
C GLY A 458 11.91 16.55 17.20
N ALA A 459 11.72 17.48 16.26
CA ALA A 459 10.40 17.99 15.87
C ALA A 459 9.44 16.90 15.35
N ASP A 460 9.96 15.81 14.77
CA ASP A 460 9.17 14.68 14.24
C ASP A 460 8.36 13.93 15.30
N THR A 461 8.77 13.97 16.57
CA THR A 461 8.05 13.30 17.67
C THR A 461 6.94 14.16 18.27
N ARG A 462 6.70 15.38 17.74
CA ARG A 462 5.59 16.24 18.14
C ARG A 462 4.32 15.87 17.35
N GLY A 463 3.24 15.60 18.06
CA GLY A 463 1.93 15.30 17.46
C GLY A 463 1.85 13.90 16.87
N LEU A 464 1.27 13.78 15.67
CA LEU A 464 0.87 12.49 15.08
C LEU A 464 1.84 11.92 14.03
N TYR A 465 2.95 12.59 13.72
CA TYR A 465 3.81 12.20 12.58
C TYR A 465 4.69 10.97 12.86
N ARG A 466 5.23 10.85 14.08
CA ARG A 466 6.01 9.71 14.58
C ARG A 466 5.54 9.35 16.00
N VAL A 467 4.85 8.23 16.12
CA VAL A 467 4.19 7.73 17.33
C VAL A 467 4.47 6.25 17.54
N HIS A 468 4.40 5.77 18.78
CA HIS A 468 4.81 4.40 19.12
C HIS A 468 3.81 3.30 18.74
N GLN A 469 2.53 3.63 18.67
CA GLN A 469 1.46 2.77 18.18
C GLN A 469 0.65 3.52 17.13
N PHE A 470 0.35 2.86 16.00
CA PHE A 470 -0.55 3.42 14.99
C PHE A 470 -1.28 2.37 14.16
N SER A 471 -2.51 2.68 13.77
CA SER A 471 -3.27 1.91 12.79
C SER A 471 -2.67 2.05 11.39
N LYS A 472 -2.57 0.93 10.67
CA LYS A 472 -2.11 0.87 9.28
C LYS A 472 -2.94 -0.12 8.47
N ILE A 473 -3.30 0.25 7.24
CA ILE A 473 -3.78 -0.71 6.25
C ILE A 473 -2.57 -1.22 5.46
N GLU A 474 -2.26 -2.51 5.60
CA GLU A 474 -1.18 -3.19 4.88
C GLU A 474 -1.74 -4.08 3.78
N MET A 475 -1.10 -4.07 2.62
CA MET A 475 -1.26 -5.03 1.54
C MET A 475 -0.05 -5.97 1.52
N PHE A 476 -0.29 -7.27 1.39
CA PHE A 476 0.74 -8.29 1.24
C PHE A 476 0.39 -9.20 0.06
N VAL A 477 1.37 -9.53 -0.76
CA VAL A 477 1.18 -10.35 -1.96
C VAL A 477 2.21 -11.47 -1.98
N ALA A 478 1.77 -12.68 -2.31
CA ALA A 478 2.64 -13.75 -2.81
C ALA A 478 2.29 -14.02 -4.27
N THR A 479 3.26 -13.86 -5.18
CA THR A 479 3.11 -14.06 -6.62
C THR A 479 4.05 -15.17 -7.12
N ASP A 480 4.00 -15.49 -8.41
CA ASP A 480 4.93 -16.44 -9.02
C ASP A 480 6.41 -16.02 -8.80
N GLY A 481 7.34 -16.97 -8.87
CA GLY A 481 8.76 -16.74 -8.60
C GLY A 481 9.52 -15.98 -9.70
N SER A 482 8.83 -15.41 -10.68
CA SER A 482 9.44 -14.62 -11.75
C SER A 482 9.64 -13.14 -11.35
N LEU A 483 10.74 -12.55 -11.80
CA LEU A 483 10.98 -11.11 -11.57
C LEU A 483 9.94 -10.25 -12.27
N GLU A 484 9.55 -10.60 -13.50
CA GLU A 484 8.51 -9.92 -14.29
C GLU A 484 7.18 -9.82 -13.53
N ALA A 485 6.65 -10.95 -13.02
CA ALA A 485 5.39 -10.96 -12.28
C ALA A 485 5.50 -10.16 -10.97
N SER A 486 6.65 -10.23 -10.28
CA SER A 486 6.85 -9.45 -9.05
C SER A 486 7.00 -7.94 -9.31
N ASN A 487 7.68 -7.53 -10.37
CA ASN A 487 7.81 -6.12 -10.74
C ASN A 487 6.46 -5.55 -11.21
N ALA A 488 5.70 -6.29 -12.01
CA ALA A 488 4.33 -5.90 -12.39
C ALA A 488 3.40 -5.78 -11.17
N MET A 489 3.53 -6.67 -10.17
CA MET A 489 2.79 -6.55 -8.92
C MET A 489 3.21 -5.33 -8.08
N LEU A 490 4.49 -4.93 -8.08
CA LEU A 490 4.96 -3.73 -7.38
C LEU A 490 4.31 -2.47 -7.99
N GLU A 491 4.23 -2.41 -9.31
CA GLU A 491 3.55 -1.35 -10.07
C GLU A 491 2.03 -1.31 -9.76
N GLU A 492 1.37 -2.47 -9.66
CA GLU A 492 -0.04 -2.54 -9.25
C GLU A 492 -0.23 -2.00 -7.82
N LEU A 493 0.61 -2.42 -6.87
CA LEU A 493 0.56 -1.98 -5.47
C LEU A 493 0.76 -0.46 -5.36
N ARG A 494 1.72 0.10 -6.10
CA ARG A 494 1.93 1.55 -6.21
C ARG A 494 0.68 2.26 -6.72
N GLY A 495 0.08 1.78 -7.81
CA GLY A 495 -1.15 2.32 -8.37
C GLY A 495 -2.34 2.30 -7.40
N ILE A 496 -2.40 1.32 -6.49
CA ILE A 496 -3.42 1.28 -5.42
C ILE A 496 -3.15 2.36 -4.36
N GLN A 497 -1.91 2.53 -3.92
CA GLN A 497 -1.53 3.61 -2.97
C GLN A 497 -1.85 4.99 -3.54
N GLU A 498 -1.56 5.19 -4.84
CA GLU A 498 -1.91 6.40 -5.58
C GLU A 498 -3.43 6.63 -5.71
N GLU A 499 -4.24 5.56 -5.83
CA GLU A 499 -5.72 5.66 -5.78
C GLU A 499 -6.21 6.09 -4.39
N VAL A 500 -5.65 5.51 -3.32
CA VAL A 500 -5.97 5.89 -1.93
C VAL A 500 -5.67 7.37 -1.70
N ILE A 501 -4.41 7.78 -1.87
CA ILE A 501 -3.93 9.14 -1.54
C ILE A 501 -4.55 10.18 -2.48
N GLY A 502 -4.55 9.91 -3.79
CA GLY A 502 -5.15 10.81 -4.78
C GLY A 502 -6.67 10.94 -4.66
N GLY A 503 -7.35 9.92 -4.11
CA GLY A 503 -8.77 9.98 -3.79
C GLY A 503 -9.11 10.82 -2.55
N LEU A 504 -8.14 11.12 -1.67
CA LEU A 504 -8.29 12.07 -0.56
C LEU A 504 -8.07 13.53 -1.01
N GLY A 505 -7.75 13.76 -2.29
CA GLY A 505 -7.44 15.09 -2.82
C GLY A 505 -6.14 15.68 -2.29
N LEU A 506 -5.24 14.84 -1.76
CA LEU A 506 -3.95 15.25 -1.23
C LEU A 506 -2.91 15.36 -2.36
N PRO A 507 -2.03 16.37 -2.35
CA PRO A 507 -0.90 16.44 -3.27
C PRO A 507 0.23 15.52 -2.79
N TYR A 508 0.76 14.70 -3.70
CA TYR A 508 1.76 13.69 -3.37
C TYR A 508 2.85 13.57 -4.44
N ARG A 509 3.99 13.01 -4.04
CA ARG A 509 5.07 12.59 -4.93
C ARG A 509 5.43 11.13 -4.71
N VAL A 510 5.82 10.46 -5.78
CA VAL A 510 6.27 9.07 -5.79
C VAL A 510 7.79 9.07 -5.92
N LEU A 511 8.49 8.34 -5.06
CA LEU A 511 9.94 8.22 -5.03
C LEU A 511 10.40 6.79 -5.34
N ASP A 512 11.45 6.62 -6.15
CA ASP A 512 12.26 5.40 -6.16
C ASP A 512 13.34 5.52 -5.09
N MET A 513 13.32 4.60 -4.13
CA MET A 513 14.13 4.72 -2.92
C MET A 513 15.54 4.16 -3.14
N PRO A 514 16.58 4.87 -2.68
CA PRO A 514 17.96 4.55 -2.99
C PRO A 514 18.47 3.37 -2.16
N THR A 515 19.65 2.86 -2.52
CA THR A 515 20.23 1.64 -1.93
C THR A 515 20.26 1.66 -0.39
N GLU A 516 20.64 2.77 0.23
CA GLU A 516 20.74 2.87 1.70
C GLU A 516 19.35 2.87 2.40
N GLU A 517 18.24 3.02 1.67
CA GLU A 517 16.87 3.04 2.19
C GLU A 517 16.04 1.78 1.86
N LEU A 518 16.62 0.79 1.18
CA LEU A 518 15.96 -0.49 0.89
C LEU A 518 15.81 -1.43 2.11
N GLY A 519 16.49 -1.14 3.22
CA GLY A 519 16.57 -2.07 4.35
C GLY A 519 17.20 -3.42 3.96
N ALA A 520 16.84 -4.50 4.68
CA ALA A 520 17.40 -5.84 4.46
C ALA A 520 16.64 -6.68 3.42
N SER A 521 15.31 -6.53 3.34
CA SER A 521 14.42 -7.41 2.55
C SER A 521 14.11 -6.91 1.14
N ALA A 522 14.06 -5.60 0.90
CA ALA A 522 13.62 -5.07 -0.39
C ALA A 522 14.69 -5.22 -1.49
N TYR A 523 14.22 -5.61 -2.67
CA TYR A 523 14.92 -5.64 -3.95
C TYR A 523 14.78 -4.29 -4.69
N ARG A 524 13.57 -3.70 -4.65
CA ARG A 524 13.22 -2.33 -5.05
C ARG A 524 12.12 -1.81 -4.12
N LYS A 525 12.11 -0.51 -3.82
CA LYS A 525 11.16 0.14 -2.90
C LYS A 525 10.68 1.47 -3.47
N TYR A 526 9.37 1.68 -3.47
CA TYR A 526 8.75 2.96 -3.78
C TYR A 526 8.13 3.57 -2.53
N ASP A 527 8.39 4.84 -2.26
CA ASP A 527 7.70 5.59 -1.20
C ASP A 527 6.80 6.65 -1.82
N ILE A 528 5.69 6.96 -1.15
CA ILE A 528 4.81 8.07 -1.52
C ILE A 528 4.75 9.05 -0.36
N GLU A 529 5.16 10.28 -0.63
CA GLU A 529 5.14 11.37 0.32
C GLU A 529 4.05 12.38 -0.02
N VAL A 530 3.41 12.94 1.01
CA VAL A 530 2.42 14.01 0.87
C VAL A 530 3.01 15.32 1.38
N TRP A 531 2.71 16.43 0.71
CA TRP A 531 3.10 17.75 1.19
C TRP A 531 2.30 18.14 2.44
N MET A 532 3.00 18.48 3.52
CA MET A 532 2.42 18.86 4.82
C MET A 532 2.75 20.33 5.10
N PRO A 533 1.87 21.30 4.79
CA PRO A 533 2.21 22.73 4.83
C PRO A 533 2.41 23.30 6.24
N GLY A 534 1.82 22.72 7.29
CA GLY A 534 2.11 23.11 8.67
C GLY A 534 3.49 22.65 9.11
N ARG A 535 3.91 21.46 8.65
CA ARG A 535 5.27 20.92 8.80
C ARG A 535 6.30 21.56 7.85
N GLY A 536 5.86 22.17 6.75
CA GLY A 536 6.71 22.75 5.70
C GLY A 536 7.62 21.74 5.00
N SER A 537 7.21 20.47 4.91
CA SER A 537 7.99 19.41 4.26
C SER A 537 7.08 18.33 3.65
N TRP A 538 7.65 17.56 2.73
CA TRP A 538 7.08 16.29 2.30
C TRP A 538 7.24 15.24 3.42
N GLY A 539 6.24 14.38 3.58
CA GLY A 539 6.30 13.28 4.54
C GLY A 539 5.73 11.98 3.99
N GLU A 540 6.51 10.90 4.08
CA GLU A 540 6.11 9.53 3.74
C GLU A 540 4.78 9.16 4.40
N VAL A 541 3.76 8.82 3.61
CA VAL A 541 2.48 8.28 4.11
C VAL A 541 2.27 6.81 3.74
N SER A 542 3.16 6.28 2.91
CA SER A 542 2.98 5.02 2.19
C SER A 542 4.32 4.56 1.59
N SER A 543 4.55 3.26 1.59
CA SER A 543 5.76 2.63 1.05
C SER A 543 5.41 1.23 0.54
N ALA A 544 6.00 0.81 -0.59
CA ALA A 544 5.80 -0.48 -1.24
C ALA A 544 7.15 -1.11 -1.60
N SER A 545 7.31 -2.41 -1.40
CA SER A 545 8.57 -3.13 -1.66
C SER A 545 8.33 -4.45 -2.36
N ASN A 546 9.16 -4.73 -3.37
CA ASN A 546 9.33 -6.08 -3.88
C ASN A 546 10.42 -6.77 -3.04
N CYS A 547 10.07 -7.81 -2.30
CA CYS A 547 11.01 -8.57 -1.45
C CYS A 547 11.52 -9.85 -2.14
N THR A 548 11.15 -10.08 -3.40
CA THR A 548 11.46 -11.28 -4.20
C THR A 548 11.35 -12.55 -3.34
N ALA A 549 12.33 -13.46 -3.38
CA ALA A 549 12.31 -14.69 -2.60
C ALA A 549 12.79 -14.51 -1.13
N TYR A 550 13.22 -13.32 -0.70
CA TYR A 550 13.93 -13.11 0.58
C TYR A 550 13.17 -13.66 1.78
N GLN A 551 11.89 -13.28 1.91
CA GLN A 551 11.02 -13.70 3.00
C GLN A 551 10.50 -15.12 2.77
N ALA A 552 10.14 -15.47 1.53
CA ALA A 552 9.66 -16.81 1.16
C ALA A 552 10.66 -17.92 1.54
N LEU A 553 11.96 -17.70 1.29
CA LEU A 553 13.05 -18.61 1.64
C LEU A 553 13.29 -18.73 3.14
N ARG A 554 13.12 -17.65 3.90
CA ARG A 554 13.28 -17.61 5.36
C ARG A 554 12.08 -18.21 6.09
N LEU A 555 10.88 -18.06 5.54
CA LEU A 555 9.60 -18.55 6.08
C LEU A 555 9.18 -19.92 5.54
N GLY A 556 9.87 -20.43 4.51
CA GLY A 556 9.56 -21.71 3.87
C GLY A 556 8.28 -21.69 3.03
N ILE A 557 7.97 -20.59 2.35
CA ILE A 557 6.84 -20.45 1.43
C ILE A 557 7.29 -20.97 0.05
N ARG A 558 6.85 -22.18 -0.29
CA ARG A 558 7.29 -22.92 -1.49
C ARG A 558 6.30 -22.81 -2.62
N LEU A 559 6.78 -23.01 -3.84
CA LEU A 559 5.99 -23.14 -5.05
C LEU A 559 6.04 -24.62 -5.51
N LYS A 560 4.88 -25.17 -5.85
CA LYS A 560 4.74 -26.54 -6.36
C LYS A 560 5.07 -26.56 -7.86
N ASN A 561 5.73 -27.61 -8.31
CA ASN A 561 6.05 -27.89 -9.73
C ASN A 561 6.89 -26.85 -10.49
N ALA A 562 7.38 -25.77 -9.87
CA ALA A 562 8.34 -24.91 -10.57
C ALA A 562 9.63 -25.68 -10.87
N SER A 563 10.13 -25.52 -12.09
CA SER A 563 11.32 -26.20 -12.60
C SER A 563 12.51 -25.92 -11.68
N VAL A 564 13.20 -26.97 -11.26
CA VAL A 564 14.50 -26.81 -10.60
C VAL A 564 15.47 -26.32 -11.66
N PRO A 565 15.98 -25.07 -11.61
CA PRO A 565 17.02 -24.64 -12.53
C PRO A 565 18.25 -25.52 -12.29
N SER A 566 19.01 -25.78 -13.36
CA SER A 566 20.00 -26.86 -13.35
C SER A 566 20.99 -26.75 -12.17
N LYS A 567 21.46 -27.90 -11.66
CA LYS A 567 22.44 -27.96 -10.56
C LYS A 567 23.79 -27.26 -10.85
N ALA A 568 23.99 -26.73 -12.06
CA ALA A 568 25.27 -26.19 -12.55
C ALA A 568 25.73 -24.91 -11.83
N GLU A 569 24.83 -24.06 -11.33
CA GLU A 569 25.21 -22.73 -10.80
C GLU A 569 25.41 -22.67 -9.27
N GLY A 570 25.13 -23.75 -8.53
CA GLY A 570 25.19 -23.74 -7.06
C GLY A 570 24.16 -22.84 -6.39
N ASP A 571 23.24 -22.25 -7.17
CA ASP A 571 22.09 -21.51 -6.71
C ASP A 571 21.00 -22.51 -6.29
N ALA A 572 20.84 -22.72 -4.98
CA ALA A 572 19.78 -23.56 -4.44
C ALA A 572 18.43 -22.81 -4.50
N ARG A 573 17.99 -22.47 -5.73
CA ARG A 573 16.66 -21.93 -6.02
C ARG A 573 15.64 -23.01 -5.76
N HIS A 574 15.29 -23.19 -4.48
CA HIS A 574 14.05 -23.84 -4.12
C HIS A 574 12.91 -23.12 -4.86
N PRO A 575 12.00 -23.86 -5.52
CA PRO A 575 10.84 -23.25 -6.12
C PRO A 575 10.05 -22.55 -5.00
N THR A 576 10.02 -21.22 -5.07
CA THR A 576 9.49 -20.32 -4.04
C THR A 576 8.76 -19.17 -4.73
N VAL A 577 7.81 -18.58 -4.01
CA VAL A 577 7.08 -17.39 -4.46
C VAL A 577 7.92 -16.13 -4.28
N HIS A 578 7.62 -15.09 -5.05
CA HIS A 578 8.04 -13.74 -4.70
C HIS A 578 7.03 -13.09 -3.77
N THR A 579 7.50 -12.44 -2.70
CA THR A 579 6.66 -11.68 -1.77
C THR A 579 6.79 -10.18 -1.96
N LEU A 580 5.69 -9.47 -1.80
CA LEU A 580 5.62 -8.01 -1.83
C LEU A 580 4.74 -7.50 -0.69
N ASN A 581 5.07 -6.32 -0.19
CA ASN A 581 4.36 -5.63 0.89
C ASN A 581 4.18 -4.16 0.50
N ALA A 582 3.03 -3.57 0.86
CA ALA A 582 2.73 -2.18 0.55
C ALA A 582 1.73 -1.57 1.55
N THR A 583 2.13 -0.45 2.16
CA THR A 583 1.27 0.36 3.03
C THR A 583 0.19 1.01 2.18
N ALA A 584 -1.08 0.58 2.25
CA ALA A 584 -2.17 1.28 1.58
C ALA A 584 -2.49 2.61 2.27
N ALA A 585 -2.37 2.67 3.61
CA ALA A 585 -2.60 3.87 4.40
C ALA A 585 -1.91 3.80 5.77
N ALA A 586 -0.99 4.73 6.07
CA ALA A 586 -0.51 5.01 7.42
C ALA A 586 -1.40 6.09 8.07
N ILE A 587 -2.29 5.68 8.99
CA ILE A 587 -3.44 6.51 9.35
C ILE A 587 -3.06 7.84 10.03
N PRO A 588 -2.16 7.91 11.03
CA PRO A 588 -1.83 9.19 11.68
C PRO A 588 -1.21 10.21 10.72
N ARG A 589 -0.32 9.78 9.82
CA ARG A 589 0.31 10.68 8.84
C ARG A 589 -0.69 11.17 7.77
N LEU A 590 -1.70 10.36 7.43
CA LEU A 590 -2.83 10.81 6.60
C LEU A 590 -3.76 11.77 7.34
N ILE A 591 -3.98 11.59 8.65
CA ILE A 591 -4.69 12.56 9.50
C ILE A 591 -3.95 13.90 9.48
N VAL A 592 -2.64 13.92 9.73
CA VAL A 592 -1.80 15.13 9.59
C VAL A 592 -2.00 15.76 8.22
N ALA A 593 -1.76 15.01 7.13
CA ALA A 593 -1.90 15.51 5.77
C ALA A 593 -3.26 16.13 5.47
N ILE A 594 -4.36 15.49 5.90
CA ILE A 594 -5.74 16.01 5.71
C ILE A 594 -5.95 17.30 6.50
N LEU A 595 -5.57 17.33 7.76
CA LEU A 595 -5.71 18.50 8.62
C LEU A 595 -4.95 19.69 8.00
N GLU A 596 -3.65 19.55 7.74
CA GLU A 596 -2.81 20.68 7.29
C GLU A 596 -3.16 21.20 5.88
N ASN A 597 -3.63 20.33 4.97
CA ASN A 597 -4.03 20.74 3.62
C ASN A 597 -5.44 21.34 3.57
N HIS A 598 -6.42 20.73 4.25
CA HIS A 598 -7.84 21.06 4.09
C HIS A 598 -8.38 21.99 5.18
N GLY A 599 -7.85 21.92 6.40
CA GLY A 599 -8.09 22.86 7.50
C GLY A 599 -9.50 22.82 8.11
N VAL A 600 -9.95 23.99 8.58
CA VAL A 600 -11.22 24.18 9.30
C VAL A 600 -12.06 25.25 8.59
N GLU A 601 -13.35 24.99 8.39
CA GLU A 601 -14.33 25.99 7.95
C GLU A 601 -15.36 26.22 9.07
N LYS A 602 -15.40 27.43 9.64
CA LYS A 602 -16.37 27.83 10.70
C LYS A 602 -16.38 26.90 11.92
N GLY A 603 -15.19 26.51 12.41
CA GLY A 603 -15.04 25.60 13.54
C GLY A 603 -15.30 24.11 13.24
N LYS A 604 -15.48 23.74 11.97
CA LYS A 604 -15.71 22.37 11.50
C LYS A 604 -14.52 21.86 10.70
N LEU A 605 -14.11 20.60 10.90
CA LEU A 605 -13.07 19.98 10.08
C LEU A 605 -13.50 19.90 8.61
N VAL A 606 -12.58 20.21 7.69
CA VAL A 606 -12.81 20.06 6.25
C VAL A 606 -12.28 18.70 5.80
N LEU A 607 -13.17 17.77 5.48
CA LEU A 607 -12.81 16.38 5.15
C LEU A 607 -13.13 16.02 3.69
N PRO A 608 -12.33 15.16 3.03
CA PRO A 608 -12.62 14.67 1.67
C PRO A 608 -13.97 13.95 1.58
N ASP A 609 -14.75 14.24 0.54
CA ASP A 609 -16.06 13.62 0.33
C ASP A 609 -16.00 12.12 0.01
N THR A 610 -14.84 11.61 -0.39
CA THR A 610 -14.53 10.18 -0.49
C THR A 610 -14.63 9.43 0.84
N LEU A 611 -14.55 10.13 1.98
CA LEU A 611 -14.71 9.54 3.31
C LEU A 611 -16.18 9.44 3.77
N LYS A 612 -17.14 10.10 3.09
CA LYS A 612 -18.56 10.07 3.47
C LYS A 612 -19.15 8.68 3.67
N PRO A 613 -18.92 7.67 2.80
CA PRO A 613 -19.50 6.34 2.96
C PRO A 613 -18.98 5.61 4.21
N PHE A 614 -17.92 6.12 4.83
CA PHE A 614 -17.22 5.53 5.96
C PHE A 614 -17.33 6.40 7.23
N TRP A 615 -18.08 7.51 7.18
CA TRP A 615 -18.22 8.44 8.30
C TRP A 615 -19.31 8.00 9.28
N LEU A 616 -18.91 7.48 10.44
CA LEU A 616 -19.83 6.83 11.39
C LEU A 616 -20.85 7.79 12.04
N ALA A 617 -20.57 9.09 12.12
CA ALA A 617 -21.54 10.08 12.61
C ALA A 617 -22.59 10.51 11.55
N GLY A 618 -22.52 9.95 10.33
CA GLY A 618 -23.47 10.20 9.25
C GLY A 618 -23.20 11.48 8.44
N GLU A 619 -23.77 11.54 7.23
CA GLU A 619 -23.41 12.59 6.24
C GLU A 619 -23.69 14.04 6.69
N ARG A 620 -24.61 14.23 7.64
CA ARG A 620 -25.08 15.54 8.13
C ARG A 620 -24.46 15.95 9.47
N ASP A 621 -23.35 15.32 9.85
CA ASP A 621 -22.60 15.67 11.06
C ASP A 621 -22.36 17.19 11.16
N PRO A 622 -22.82 17.87 12.23
CA PRO A 622 -22.60 19.30 12.39
C PRO A 622 -21.13 19.68 12.55
N ASN A 623 -20.22 18.73 12.78
CA ASN A 623 -18.81 18.95 13.03
C ASN A 623 -17.90 18.95 11.79
N VAL A 624 -18.44 18.51 10.64
CA VAL A 624 -17.66 18.30 9.42
C VAL A 624 -18.21 19.14 8.26
N THR A 625 -17.30 19.64 7.43
CA THR A 625 -17.59 20.23 6.12
C THR A 625 -16.95 19.38 5.03
N TRP A 626 -17.75 18.92 4.06
CA TRP A 626 -17.27 18.01 3.01
C TRP A 626 -16.63 18.74 1.82
N LEU A 627 -15.35 18.46 1.58
CA LEU A 627 -14.59 18.89 0.41
C LEU A 627 -14.82 17.92 -0.76
N TYR A 628 -15.40 18.40 -1.86
CA TYR A 628 -15.62 17.58 -3.05
C TYR A 628 -14.31 17.35 -3.81
N THR A 629 -13.91 16.09 -3.92
CA THR A 629 -12.65 15.64 -4.55
C THR A 629 -12.77 15.36 -6.04
N GLY A 630 -13.98 15.15 -6.56
CA GLY A 630 -14.20 14.65 -7.91
C GLY A 630 -13.95 13.15 -8.10
N LYS A 631 -13.59 12.43 -7.04
CA LYS A 631 -13.25 11.00 -7.06
C LYS A 631 -14.39 10.09 -6.56
N LEU A 632 -15.32 10.64 -5.79
CA LEU A 632 -16.56 9.95 -5.44
C LEU A 632 -17.45 9.83 -6.70
N ASN A 633 -17.59 8.61 -7.24
CA ASN A 633 -18.52 8.29 -8.34
C ASN A 633 -19.98 8.26 -7.86
N ASP A 634 -20.44 9.40 -7.34
CA ASP A 634 -21.84 9.58 -6.97
C ASP A 634 -22.65 10.00 -8.20
N GLY A 635 -23.41 9.03 -8.74
CA GLY A 635 -24.36 9.25 -9.84
C GLY A 635 -25.45 10.28 -9.53
N SER A 636 -25.63 10.70 -8.27
CA SER A 636 -26.62 11.72 -7.86
C SER A 636 -26.14 13.17 -8.01
N GLN A 637 -24.84 13.44 -8.21
CA GLN A 637 -24.35 14.82 -8.28
C GLN A 637 -24.50 15.43 -9.69
N SER A 638 -25.49 16.32 -9.83
CA SER A 638 -25.76 17.05 -11.07
C SER A 638 -24.53 17.78 -11.62
N ARG A 639 -24.46 17.93 -12.95
CA ARG A 639 -23.37 18.67 -13.64
C ARG A 639 -23.16 20.07 -13.05
N LEU A 640 -24.24 20.72 -12.61
CA LEU A 640 -24.25 22.04 -11.96
C LEU A 640 -23.47 22.05 -10.64
N LYS A 641 -23.64 21.06 -9.75
CA LYS A 641 -22.89 21.00 -8.48
C LYS A 641 -21.39 20.86 -8.73
N ARG A 642 -20.99 20.03 -9.70
CA ARG A 642 -19.58 19.88 -10.11
C ARG A 642 -18.99 21.19 -10.63
N ALA A 643 -19.74 21.93 -11.45
CA ALA A 643 -19.34 23.27 -11.91
C ALA A 643 -19.21 24.26 -10.74
N LEU A 644 -20.20 24.30 -9.83
CA LEU A 644 -20.20 25.20 -8.67
C LEU A 644 -19.02 24.95 -7.71
N VAL A 645 -18.63 23.69 -7.49
CA VAL A 645 -17.41 23.39 -6.71
C VAL A 645 -16.17 23.89 -7.43
N ARG A 646 -16.05 23.64 -8.74
CA ARG A 646 -14.89 24.09 -9.54
C ARG A 646 -14.75 25.61 -9.53
N VAL A 647 -15.86 26.34 -9.58
CA VAL A 647 -15.87 27.81 -9.40
C VAL A 647 -15.43 28.20 -7.98
N ARG A 648 -15.91 27.50 -6.93
CA ARG A 648 -15.48 27.76 -5.55
C ARG A 648 -13.99 27.50 -5.31
N SER A 649 -13.39 26.46 -5.93
CA SER A 649 -11.94 26.22 -5.80
C SER A 649 -11.12 27.27 -6.55
N ILE A 650 -11.54 27.67 -7.75
CA ILE A 650 -10.91 28.78 -8.49
C ILE A 650 -11.03 30.09 -7.70
N ALA A 651 -12.16 30.36 -7.04
CA ALA A 651 -12.34 31.53 -6.17
C ALA A 651 -11.37 31.52 -4.98
N ARG A 652 -11.24 30.38 -4.26
CA ARG A 652 -10.24 30.23 -3.18
C ARG A 652 -8.81 30.46 -3.65
N ARG A 653 -8.39 29.89 -4.81
CA ARG A 653 -7.05 30.16 -5.38
C ARG A 653 -6.85 31.64 -5.70
N ASN A 654 -7.90 32.29 -6.19
CA ASN A 654 -7.92 33.72 -6.42
C ASN A 654 -8.28 34.54 -5.17
N GLY A 655 -8.17 33.98 -3.95
CA GLY A 655 -8.38 34.69 -2.68
C GLY A 655 -9.70 35.48 -2.59
N THR A 656 -10.72 35.07 -3.33
CA THR A 656 -11.97 35.81 -3.55
C THR A 656 -13.17 34.93 -3.21
N ASP A 657 -14.33 35.54 -2.94
CA ASP A 657 -15.55 34.74 -2.79
C ASP A 657 -16.18 34.32 -4.14
N ALA A 658 -16.77 33.12 -4.15
CA ALA A 658 -17.32 32.53 -5.37
C ALA A 658 -18.49 33.33 -5.99
N PRO A 659 -19.43 33.92 -5.21
CA PRO A 659 -20.42 34.84 -5.76
C PRO A 659 -19.81 36.02 -6.51
N THR A 660 -18.75 36.63 -5.96
CA THR A 660 -18.10 37.81 -6.55
C THR A 660 -17.30 37.42 -7.79
N MET A 661 -16.64 36.25 -7.80
CA MET A 661 -16.02 35.68 -9.01
C MET A 661 -17.04 35.42 -10.14
N VAL A 662 -18.23 34.88 -9.82
CA VAL A 662 -19.30 34.68 -10.82
C VAL A 662 -19.82 36.02 -11.33
N ALA A 663 -20.02 37.01 -10.45
CA ALA A 663 -20.41 38.36 -10.85
C ALA A 663 -19.36 39.02 -11.76
N SER A 664 -18.07 38.90 -11.44
CA SER A 664 -16.97 39.35 -12.30
C SER A 664 -17.03 38.71 -13.69
N PHE A 665 -17.20 37.39 -13.76
CA PHE A 665 -17.32 36.69 -15.04
C PHE A 665 -18.50 37.21 -15.86
N LEU A 666 -19.68 37.38 -15.25
CA LEU A 666 -20.87 37.90 -15.95
C LEU A 666 -20.66 39.34 -16.45
N ILE A 667 -20.10 40.22 -15.62
CA ILE A 667 -19.80 41.61 -15.99
C ILE A 667 -18.78 41.66 -17.14
N LEU A 668 -17.69 40.89 -17.05
CA LEU A 668 -16.69 40.78 -18.12
C LEU A 668 -17.27 40.16 -19.40
N HIS A 669 -18.17 39.18 -19.28
CA HIS A 669 -18.80 38.53 -20.43
C HIS A 669 -19.66 39.51 -21.24
N GLU A 670 -20.42 40.37 -20.57
CA GLU A 670 -21.20 41.43 -21.19
C GLU A 670 -20.34 42.60 -21.68
N LEU A 671 -19.34 43.05 -20.92
CA LEU A 671 -18.42 44.11 -21.36
C LEU A 671 -17.63 43.70 -22.60
N THR A 672 -17.15 42.46 -22.67
CA THR A 672 -16.49 41.90 -23.86
C THR A 672 -17.47 41.66 -25.02
N ALA A 673 -18.78 41.77 -24.82
CA ALA A 673 -19.77 41.85 -25.89
C ALA A 673 -19.95 43.29 -26.37
N ILE A 674 -20.29 44.18 -25.43
CA ILE A 674 -20.80 45.53 -25.70
C ILE A 674 -19.71 46.45 -26.23
N VAL A 675 -18.50 46.44 -25.62
CA VAL A 675 -17.43 47.35 -26.02
C VAL A 675 -16.95 47.05 -27.45
N PRO A 676 -16.66 45.79 -27.85
CA PRO A 676 -16.33 45.48 -29.24
C PRO A 676 -17.49 45.70 -30.21
N LEU A 677 -18.74 45.44 -29.80
CA LEU A 677 -19.92 45.68 -30.64
C LEU A 677 -20.05 47.16 -31.01
N MET A 678 -19.95 48.05 -30.03
CA MET A 678 -20.01 49.50 -30.24
C MET A 678 -18.82 50.00 -31.05
N LEU A 679 -17.60 49.53 -30.74
CA LEU A 679 -16.39 49.92 -31.49
C LEU A 679 -16.48 49.49 -32.96
N MET A 680 -16.84 48.23 -33.23
CA MET A 680 -16.97 47.72 -34.59
C MET A 680 -18.12 48.40 -35.35
N PHE A 681 -19.23 48.74 -34.69
CA PHE A 681 -20.31 49.52 -35.31
C PHE A 681 -19.80 50.87 -35.85
N TYR A 682 -19.07 51.64 -35.04
CA TYR A 682 -18.52 52.94 -35.49
C TYR A 682 -17.37 52.78 -36.50
N VAL A 683 -16.51 51.77 -36.35
CA VAL A 683 -15.43 51.49 -37.32
C VAL A 683 -15.99 51.06 -38.68
N PHE A 684 -16.99 50.18 -38.72
CA PHE A 684 -17.66 49.79 -39.95
C PHE A 684 -18.45 50.95 -40.58
N GLY A 685 -19.00 51.86 -39.76
CA GLY A 685 -19.54 53.14 -40.21
C GLY A 685 -18.50 54.04 -40.88
N ALA A 686 -17.36 54.28 -40.22
CA ALA A 686 -16.28 55.12 -40.74
C ALA A 686 -15.61 54.55 -42.01
N LEU A 687 -15.55 53.22 -42.13
CA LEU A 687 -14.98 52.52 -43.29
C LEU A 687 -16.01 52.24 -44.42
N GLY A 688 -17.27 52.65 -44.28
CA GLY A 688 -18.31 52.41 -45.28
C GLY A 688 -18.63 50.92 -45.50
N VAL A 689 -18.30 50.04 -44.55
CA VAL A 689 -18.47 48.59 -44.69
C VAL A 689 -19.94 48.22 -44.85
N GLY A 690 -20.82 48.81 -44.06
CA GLY A 690 -22.26 48.57 -44.14
C GLY A 690 -22.88 49.03 -45.45
N THR A 691 -22.43 50.15 -46.03
CA THR A 691 -22.88 50.60 -47.35
C THR A 691 -22.32 49.73 -48.47
N ALA A 692 -21.06 49.29 -48.38
CA ALA A 692 -20.48 48.34 -49.34
C ALA A 692 -21.15 46.95 -49.30
N VAL A 693 -21.45 46.43 -48.10
CA VAL A 693 -22.22 45.19 -47.91
C VAL A 693 -23.64 45.35 -48.45
N LEU A 694 -24.29 46.50 -48.22
CA LEU A 694 -25.63 46.77 -48.75
C LEU A 694 -25.63 46.81 -50.29
N HIS A 695 -24.65 47.48 -50.89
CA HIS A 695 -24.44 47.57 -52.34
C HIS A 695 -24.21 46.18 -52.96
N TRP A 696 -23.36 45.37 -52.33
CA TRP A 696 -23.10 43.98 -52.76
C TRP A 696 -24.33 43.07 -52.63
N LEU A 697 -25.15 43.27 -51.59
CA LEU A 697 -26.32 42.42 -51.30
C LEU A 697 -27.59 42.83 -52.06
N LEU A 698 -27.68 44.08 -52.51
CA LEU A 698 -28.82 44.61 -53.28
C LEU A 698 -28.55 44.67 -54.79
N GLY A 699 -27.29 44.84 -55.22
CA GLY A 699 -26.90 44.96 -56.63
C GLY A 699 -27.23 46.32 -57.23
N ASP A 700 -26.58 46.65 -58.36
CA ASP A 700 -26.84 47.90 -59.08
C ASP A 700 -28.29 47.94 -59.60
N THR A 701 -28.98 49.05 -59.30
CA THR A 701 -30.42 49.19 -59.49
C THR A 701 -30.88 49.34 -60.95
N GLU A 702 -29.97 49.31 -61.93
CA GLU A 702 -30.29 49.63 -63.33
C GLU A 702 -30.34 48.42 -64.29
N GLU A 703 -29.65 47.30 -64.04
CA GLU A 703 -29.67 46.16 -64.99
C GLU A 703 -30.82 45.16 -64.78
N MET A 704 -31.41 45.10 -63.58
CA MET A 704 -32.46 44.11 -63.24
C MET A 704 -33.90 44.55 -63.60
N ALA A 705 -34.06 45.62 -64.40
CA ALA A 705 -35.35 46.06 -64.91
C ALA A 705 -35.85 45.27 -66.14
N LYS A 706 -35.07 44.30 -66.65
CA LYS A 706 -35.37 43.51 -67.85
C LYS A 706 -35.20 42.00 -67.68
N GLU A 707 -35.64 41.42 -66.57
CA GLU A 707 -36.03 40.01 -66.59
C GLU A 707 -37.27 39.73 -65.73
N SER A 708 -38.28 39.15 -66.39
CA SER A 708 -39.67 39.14 -65.93
C SER A 708 -40.03 37.90 -65.10
N GLN A 709 -40.77 38.12 -64.02
CA GLN A 709 -41.85 37.22 -63.58
C GLN A 709 -41.54 35.71 -63.48
N HIS A 710 -40.50 35.26 -62.77
CA HIS A 710 -40.48 33.84 -62.35
C HIS A 710 -39.68 33.48 -61.07
N ASP A 711 -39.83 34.20 -59.94
CA ASP A 711 -39.71 33.53 -58.62
C ASP A 711 -40.28 34.29 -57.40
N ALA A 712 -41.60 34.25 -57.22
CA ALA A 712 -42.28 34.84 -56.07
C ALA A 712 -42.12 34.04 -54.74
N LYS A 713 -41.21 33.06 -54.67
CA LYS A 713 -41.03 32.16 -53.51
C LYS A 713 -39.61 32.07 -52.93
N SER A 714 -38.64 32.83 -53.44
CA SER A 714 -37.29 32.86 -52.89
C SER A 714 -37.21 33.45 -51.47
N VAL A 715 -36.34 32.89 -50.63
CA VAL A 715 -36.04 33.43 -49.28
C VAL A 715 -35.52 34.86 -49.36
N ALA A 716 -34.81 35.23 -50.45
CA ALA A 716 -34.24 36.55 -50.64
C ALA A 716 -35.31 37.66 -50.79
N SER A 717 -36.42 37.41 -51.50
CA SER A 717 -37.50 38.40 -51.64
C SER A 717 -38.26 38.60 -50.33
N ARG A 718 -38.48 37.51 -49.57
CA ARG A 718 -39.06 37.57 -48.22
C ARG A 718 -38.15 38.31 -47.23
N PHE A 719 -36.83 38.12 -47.33
CA PHE A 719 -35.85 38.84 -46.54
C PHE A 719 -35.81 40.34 -46.89
N ARG A 720 -35.81 40.71 -48.19
CA ARG A 720 -35.91 42.11 -48.64
C ARG A 720 -37.17 42.80 -48.12
N ALA A 721 -38.34 42.16 -48.23
CA ALA A 721 -39.59 42.70 -47.70
C ALA A 721 -39.55 42.86 -46.16
N TRP A 722 -39.00 41.88 -45.44
CA TRP A 722 -38.84 41.96 -43.99
C TRP A 722 -37.87 43.06 -43.56
N ALA A 723 -36.74 43.22 -44.27
CA ALA A 723 -35.74 44.24 -44.00
C ALA A 723 -36.33 45.65 -44.16
N ARG A 724 -37.04 45.92 -45.27
CA ARG A 724 -37.72 47.20 -45.52
C ARG A 724 -38.73 47.55 -44.42
N ILE A 725 -39.58 46.59 -44.03
CA ILE A 725 -40.55 46.77 -42.92
C ILE A 725 -39.85 47.05 -41.57
N LYS A 726 -38.63 46.52 -41.36
CA LYS A 726 -37.83 46.79 -40.15
C LYS A 726 -37.16 48.15 -40.20
N GLU A 727 -36.64 48.54 -41.36
CA GLU A 727 -36.06 49.85 -41.63
C GLU A 727 -37.08 50.97 -41.41
N GLU A 728 -38.26 50.89 -42.03
CA GLU A 728 -39.37 51.84 -41.81
C GLU A 728 -39.76 51.97 -40.33
N ARG A 729 -39.77 50.86 -39.58
CA ARG A 729 -40.12 50.88 -38.14
C ARG A 729 -39.00 51.51 -37.30
N PHE A 730 -37.75 51.29 -37.69
CA PHE A 730 -36.59 51.87 -37.02
C PHE A 730 -36.50 53.37 -37.31
N GLU A 731 -36.73 53.79 -38.55
CA GLU A 731 -36.78 55.20 -38.94
C GLU A 731 -37.90 55.95 -38.19
N ARG A 732 -39.10 55.38 -38.13
CA ARG A 732 -40.22 55.93 -37.34
C ARG A 732 -39.88 56.04 -35.85
N TYR A 733 -39.07 55.14 -35.31
CA TYR A 733 -38.58 55.25 -33.92
C TYR A 733 -37.54 56.37 -33.77
N CYS A 734 -36.60 56.50 -34.71
CA CYS A 734 -35.57 57.55 -34.73
C CYS A 734 -36.18 58.95 -34.91
N ARG A 735 -37.05 59.16 -35.91
CA ARG A 735 -37.80 60.41 -36.11
C ARG A 735 -38.65 60.77 -34.87
N ARG A 736 -39.26 59.80 -34.19
CA ARG A 736 -40.03 60.04 -32.95
C ARG A 736 -39.18 60.39 -31.72
N LYS A 737 -37.89 60.05 -31.70
CA LYS A 737 -36.99 60.22 -30.55
C LYS A 737 -35.89 61.27 -30.74
N GLY A 738 -35.64 61.72 -31.97
CA GLY A 738 -34.54 62.64 -32.27
C GLY A 738 -33.16 61.96 -32.22
N TYR A 739 -33.07 60.72 -32.72
CA TYR A 739 -31.84 59.91 -32.66
C TYR A 739 -31.26 59.63 -34.05
N LEU A 740 -29.94 59.43 -34.12
CA LEU A 740 -29.18 59.13 -35.35
C LEU A 740 -29.34 60.21 -36.46
N GLY A 741 -29.31 61.49 -36.07
CA GLY A 741 -29.34 62.62 -37.00
C GLY A 741 -30.73 63.09 -37.45
N PHE A 742 -31.80 62.39 -37.04
CA PHE A 742 -33.17 62.83 -37.29
C PHE A 742 -33.61 63.88 -36.27
N GLU A 743 -34.30 64.91 -36.72
CA GLU A 743 -35.04 65.80 -35.83
C GLU A 743 -36.25 65.09 -35.22
N LYS A 744 -36.68 65.54 -34.05
CA LYS A 744 -37.79 64.95 -33.31
C LYS A 744 -39.13 65.41 -33.91
N GLN A 745 -39.86 64.49 -34.52
CA GLN A 745 -41.11 64.74 -35.24
C GLN A 745 -42.34 64.12 -34.56
N ASP A 746 -43.50 64.68 -34.85
CA ASP A 746 -44.80 64.26 -34.31
C ASP A 746 -45.36 63.05 -35.06
N ALA A 747 -46.24 62.28 -34.42
CA ALA A 747 -46.76 61.03 -34.99
C ALA A 747 -47.50 61.24 -36.33
N ALA A 748 -48.28 62.31 -36.46
CA ALA A 748 -49.00 62.64 -37.70
C ALA A 748 -48.05 62.97 -38.86
N THR A 749 -46.98 63.71 -38.58
CA THR A 749 -45.94 64.08 -39.55
C THR A 749 -45.14 62.85 -40.01
N ILE A 750 -44.92 61.90 -39.10
CA ILE A 750 -44.21 60.65 -39.36
C ILE A 750 -45.05 59.68 -40.22
N ASP A 751 -46.34 59.51 -39.92
CA ASP A 751 -47.19 58.55 -40.65
C ASP A 751 -47.66 59.07 -42.03
N GLY A 752 -47.55 60.39 -42.29
CA GLY A 752 -47.78 61.00 -43.61
C GLY A 752 -46.54 61.05 -44.54
N ALA A 753 -45.38 60.59 -44.07
CA ALA A 753 -44.11 60.74 -44.78
C ALA A 753 -43.92 59.66 -45.87
N MET A 754 -43.93 60.06 -47.15
CA MET A 754 -43.76 59.13 -48.28
C MET A 754 -42.30 58.70 -48.55
N ASP A 755 -41.34 59.21 -47.78
CA ASP A 755 -39.90 58.93 -47.92
C ASP A 755 -39.37 57.84 -46.97
N LEU A 756 -40.24 57.25 -46.15
CA LEU A 756 -39.90 56.21 -45.18
C LEU A 756 -39.20 55.00 -45.83
N GLY A 757 -38.03 54.62 -45.30
CA GLY A 757 -37.25 53.49 -45.81
C GLY A 757 -36.56 53.73 -47.15
N ASN A 758 -36.37 55.00 -47.53
CA ASN A 758 -35.61 55.40 -48.74
C ASN A 758 -34.22 55.97 -48.39
N SER A 759 -33.72 55.68 -47.18
CA SER A 759 -32.49 56.25 -46.61
C SER A 759 -31.33 55.26 -46.65
N ASN A 760 -30.51 55.33 -47.69
CA ASN A 760 -29.28 54.51 -47.82
C ASN A 760 -28.35 54.60 -46.58
N TYR A 761 -28.39 55.72 -45.85
CA TYR A 761 -27.67 55.93 -44.59
C TYR A 761 -28.20 55.05 -43.45
N LEU A 762 -29.52 54.87 -43.35
CA LEU A 762 -30.15 54.03 -42.33
C LEU A 762 -29.89 52.55 -42.59
N ALA A 763 -30.07 52.11 -43.85
CA ALA A 763 -29.78 50.75 -44.29
C ALA A 763 -28.29 50.38 -44.07
N GLY A 764 -27.36 51.27 -44.42
CA GLY A 764 -25.93 51.09 -44.16
C GLY A 764 -25.60 51.00 -42.67
N SER A 765 -26.22 51.85 -41.84
CA SER A 765 -26.06 51.81 -40.38
C SER A 765 -26.61 50.53 -39.75
N PHE A 766 -27.76 50.04 -40.25
CA PHE A 766 -28.31 48.75 -39.83
C PHE A 766 -27.39 47.58 -40.23
N ALA A 767 -26.84 47.60 -41.45
CA ALA A 767 -25.87 46.61 -41.91
C ALA A 767 -24.58 46.60 -41.05
N ASN A 768 -24.06 47.77 -40.68
CA ASN A 768 -22.93 47.90 -39.75
C ASN A 768 -23.20 47.21 -38.40
N MET A 769 -24.39 47.43 -37.82
CA MET A 769 -24.78 46.82 -36.54
C MET A 769 -24.91 45.30 -36.64
N VAL A 770 -25.48 44.78 -37.74
CA VAL A 770 -25.61 43.34 -37.98
C VAL A 770 -24.24 42.68 -38.19
N ALA A 771 -23.36 43.29 -39.00
CA ALA A 771 -22.00 42.79 -39.22
C ALA A 771 -21.18 42.76 -37.92
N ALA A 772 -21.23 43.83 -37.13
CA ALA A 772 -20.57 43.91 -35.83
C ALA A 772 -21.10 42.83 -34.85
N TYR A 773 -22.41 42.59 -34.84
CA TYR A 773 -23.02 41.54 -34.01
C TYR A 773 -22.57 40.13 -34.41
N ILE A 774 -22.52 39.83 -35.71
CA ILE A 774 -22.05 38.54 -36.23
C ILE A 774 -20.59 38.29 -35.82
N LEU A 775 -19.72 39.29 -35.97
CA LEU A 775 -18.31 39.19 -35.58
C LEU A 775 -18.14 38.97 -34.06
N VAL A 776 -18.87 39.72 -33.23
CA VAL A 776 -18.85 39.58 -31.76
C VAL A 776 -19.42 38.23 -31.30
N LYS A 777 -20.29 37.60 -32.09
CA LYS A 777 -20.76 36.22 -31.90
C LYS A 777 -19.75 35.17 -32.37
N ALA A 778 -19.04 35.38 -33.48
CA ALA A 778 -17.98 34.48 -33.94
C ALA A 778 -16.84 34.38 -32.91
N LEU A 779 -16.51 35.49 -32.24
CA LEU A 779 -15.49 35.57 -31.19
C LEU A 779 -15.93 35.00 -29.82
N LEU A 780 -17.12 34.37 -29.71
CA LEU A 780 -17.66 33.88 -28.43
C LEU A 780 -16.71 32.95 -27.64
N PRO A 781 -16.00 31.97 -28.23
CA PRO A 781 -15.08 31.12 -27.47
C PRO A 781 -13.91 31.91 -26.85
N ILE A 782 -13.34 32.84 -27.62
CA ILE A 782 -12.24 33.71 -27.20
C ILE A 782 -12.71 34.65 -26.08
N ARG A 783 -13.91 35.24 -26.22
CA ARG A 783 -14.53 36.10 -25.20
C ARG A 783 -14.80 35.36 -23.89
N ILE A 784 -15.27 34.11 -23.94
CA ILE A 784 -15.45 33.28 -22.74
C ILE A 784 -14.09 33.00 -22.08
N GLY A 785 -13.07 32.63 -22.86
CA GLY A 785 -11.71 32.41 -22.35
C GLY A 785 -11.13 33.64 -21.65
N ALA A 786 -11.20 34.81 -22.30
CA ALA A 786 -10.75 36.09 -21.74
C ALA A 786 -11.53 36.46 -20.46
N SER A 787 -12.86 36.28 -20.46
CA SER A 787 -13.70 36.56 -19.29
C SER A 787 -13.36 35.66 -18.10
N VAL A 788 -13.06 34.37 -18.33
CA VAL A 788 -12.61 33.45 -17.27
C VAL A 788 -11.24 33.85 -16.72
N ALA A 789 -10.30 34.21 -17.59
CA ALA A 789 -8.95 34.62 -17.19
C ALA A 789 -8.96 35.91 -16.35
N LEU A 790 -9.78 36.90 -16.74
CA LEU A 790 -9.86 38.21 -16.09
C LEU A 790 -10.76 38.26 -14.85
N ALA A 791 -11.67 37.28 -14.67
CA ALA A 791 -12.63 37.29 -13.56
C ALA A 791 -11.98 37.28 -12.16
N GLY A 792 -10.89 36.54 -11.97
CA GLY A 792 -10.13 36.52 -10.72
C GLY A 792 -9.53 37.88 -10.36
N PRO A 793 -8.67 38.46 -11.23
CA PRO A 793 -8.14 39.81 -11.05
C PRO A 793 -9.23 40.87 -10.83
N PHE A 794 -10.26 40.92 -11.67
CA PHE A 794 -11.36 41.90 -11.58
C PHE A 794 -12.17 41.77 -10.28
N SER A 795 -12.37 40.54 -9.78
CA SER A 795 -13.02 40.31 -8.48
C SER A 795 -12.25 40.96 -7.33
N ARG A 796 -10.91 40.78 -7.31
CA ARG A 796 -10.02 41.34 -6.29
C ARG A 796 -9.94 42.86 -6.34
N THR A 797 -9.77 43.43 -7.55
CA THR A 797 -9.44 44.86 -7.70
C THR A 797 -10.64 45.78 -7.75
N VAL A 798 -11.80 45.29 -8.23
CA VAL A 798 -12.99 46.13 -8.44
C VAL A 798 -14.12 45.75 -7.47
N LEU A 799 -14.58 44.50 -7.50
CA LEU A 799 -15.83 44.15 -6.80
C LEU A 799 -15.68 43.98 -5.28
N GLU A 800 -14.59 43.38 -4.78
CA GLU A 800 -14.39 43.22 -3.34
C GLU A 800 -14.19 44.56 -2.58
N PRO A 801 -13.40 45.53 -3.08
CA PRO A 801 -13.35 46.88 -2.51
C PRO A 801 -14.72 47.55 -2.49
N LEU A 802 -15.47 47.48 -3.59
CA LEU A 802 -16.82 48.07 -3.70
C LEU A 802 -17.80 47.44 -2.69
N LYS A 803 -17.75 46.12 -2.51
CA LYS A 803 -18.54 45.36 -1.54
C LYS A 803 -18.21 45.73 -0.10
N ASN A 804 -16.94 45.96 0.21
CA ASN A 804 -16.49 46.42 1.52
C ASN A 804 -16.92 47.88 1.79
N LEU A 805 -16.93 48.73 0.76
CA LEU A 805 -17.45 50.09 0.84
C LEU A 805 -18.97 50.09 1.12
N LEU A 806 -19.75 49.31 0.36
CA LEU A 806 -21.20 49.19 0.50
C LEU A 806 -21.65 48.59 1.84
N ARG A 807 -20.81 47.77 2.49
CA ARG A 807 -21.06 47.27 3.85
C ARG A 807 -20.85 48.31 4.95
N ARG A 808 -20.16 49.43 4.68
CA ARG A 808 -20.00 50.56 5.61
C ARG A 808 -21.17 51.54 5.47
N ARG A 809 -22.34 51.20 6.03
CA ARG A 809 -23.34 52.21 6.41
C ARG A 809 -23.24 52.51 7.92
N PRO A 810 -23.35 53.77 8.35
CA PRO A 810 -23.17 54.14 9.75
C PRO A 810 -24.34 53.63 10.61
N ARG A 811 -24.03 53.16 11.83
CA ARG A 811 -25.04 52.98 12.88
C ARG A 811 -25.60 54.36 13.23
N ALA A 812 -26.91 54.54 13.06
CA ALA A 812 -27.59 55.73 13.54
C ALA A 812 -27.46 55.82 15.07
N THR A 813 -27.13 57.01 15.56
CA THR A 813 -27.02 57.35 16.98
C THR A 813 -28.38 57.21 17.68
N ARG A 814 -28.42 56.46 18.79
CA ARG A 814 -29.44 56.63 19.84
C ARG A 814 -28.79 57.36 21.01
N LEU A 815 -29.28 58.55 21.29
CA LEU A 815 -28.86 59.39 22.42
C LEU A 815 -29.85 59.25 23.59
N ALA A 816 -29.31 59.45 24.79
CA ALA A 816 -29.96 59.87 26.04
C ALA A 816 -31.01 58.95 26.71
N THR A 817 -30.61 58.38 27.86
CA THR A 817 -31.18 58.48 29.23
C THR A 817 -30.77 57.20 30.01
N SER A 818 -30.33 57.23 31.28
CA SER A 818 -30.26 58.29 32.30
C SER A 818 -29.11 58.03 33.29
N SER A 819 -28.70 59.09 34.02
CA SER A 819 -27.82 59.12 35.22
C SER A 819 -26.47 58.40 35.13
#